data_AF-A0A2A5M9Z0-F1
#
_entry.id   AF-A0A2A5M9Z0-F1
#
_cell.length_a   1.000
_cell.length_b   1.000
_cell.length_c   1.000
_cell.angle_alpha   90.00
_cell.angle_beta   90.00
_cell.angle_gamma   90.00
#
_symmetry.space_group_name_H-M   'P 1'
#
loop_
_entity.id
_entity.type
_entity.pdbx_description
1 polymer ?
#
loop_
_entity_poly.entity_id
_entity_poly.type
_entity_poly.pdbx_seq_one_letter_code
_entity_poly.pdbx_strand_id
1 'polypeptide(L)'
;MKFEAINEKEFLSPYHRKKPILETELNEFIKTLKDYKINLENNLKNNEDSLVANALSKFFENLSFQCEVKSIHKGNSGIDLALKKDGLTQVIIEAKLPNSREFFSPSKPNCKALHECILYYLRERKALNSSLKHIIITDFYSFFIFKADLFEELFNKSKYFKEAFENFESKNSLFKGNTDEIYKEFEKILNGDSTLKGLFVDLKPILEQDKLSFSKLKPLFKIFSKDCLLSEFNPNDANSLNNAFYKELLYILGLYESKQNSKLIIAKSEESKEEQGTFYTAINSKLKEENFETILKLLILWLNRILFLKLIESNLVRFNDDKNLKFLNFKKIPDFDKLSELFFEVLAKEKSTRKKSEFAYLPYLNSSLFEKQSIENTLEISSLSNDLKLFYYKNTVLKDDKCKAKKGQVGLLEYLFEFLDSFDFGSDDEQSEILSQKELISSSVLGNVFEKLNGYKEGSFYTPSFITSYMCKESITKVVIDKFNAQFDLDAKNINELRKSLRKEDKKAQKELLNSIKICDPAVGSGHFLVSALNVMLSIYDELNLFDEEFYLEVQNDEILITGRKGEFIEYKRPSTPKDKAHLIQQELFHTKKDIIENNLFGVDINPNSCEITKLRLWIELLKHSFYQSFDDENYHDLKTLPNIDINIKCGNSLVSYFETGKSLNHY
;
A
#
# COMPACT_ATOMS: atom_id res chain seq x y z
N MET A 1 17.28 -34.96 5.36
CA MET A 1 16.56 -33.68 5.33
C MET A 1 17.02 -32.76 6.47
N LYS A 2 17.11 -31.46 6.24
CA LYS A 2 17.39 -30.42 7.27
C LYS A 2 16.26 -29.41 7.35
N PHE A 3 16.02 -28.81 8.52
CA PHE A 3 15.12 -27.67 8.67
C PHE A 3 15.93 -26.37 8.73
N GLU A 4 15.48 -25.36 7.99
CA GLU A 4 16.03 -24.01 8.02
C GLU A 4 14.92 -23.04 8.44
N ALA A 5 15.09 -22.42 9.60
CA ALA A 5 14.13 -21.44 10.10
C ALA A 5 14.27 -20.13 9.32
N ILE A 6 13.21 -19.70 8.67
CA ILE A 6 13.11 -18.36 8.09
C ILE A 6 12.47 -17.41 9.09
N ASN A 7 12.92 -16.16 9.08
CA ASN A 7 12.40 -15.16 10.00
C ASN A 7 11.06 -14.58 9.49
N GLU A 8 10.35 -13.90 10.38
CA GLU A 8 9.10 -13.17 10.07
C GLU A 8 9.21 -12.26 8.85
N LYS A 9 10.33 -11.52 8.72
CA LYS A 9 10.53 -10.53 7.64
C LYS A 9 10.62 -11.18 6.27
N GLU A 10 11.18 -12.38 6.21
CA GLU A 10 11.27 -13.21 5.01
C GLU A 10 9.95 -13.95 4.73
N PHE A 11 9.23 -14.35 5.78
CA PHE A 11 7.97 -15.08 5.64
C PHE A 11 6.81 -14.20 5.16
N LEU A 12 6.62 -13.06 5.81
CA LEU A 12 5.55 -12.09 5.54
C LEU A 12 5.95 -11.09 4.45
N SER A 13 5.02 -10.78 3.54
CA SER A 13 5.25 -9.71 2.56
C SER A 13 5.50 -8.36 3.25
N PRO A 14 6.35 -7.48 2.71
CA PRO A 14 6.64 -6.17 3.30
C PRO A 14 5.37 -5.36 3.58
N TYR A 15 4.42 -5.33 2.66
CA TYR A 15 3.13 -4.67 2.87
C TYR A 15 2.26 -5.27 3.96
N HIS A 16 2.23 -6.59 4.09
CA HIS A 16 1.44 -7.19 5.15
C HIS A 16 2.03 -6.83 6.52
N ARG A 17 3.38 -6.77 6.61
CA ARG A 17 4.10 -6.25 7.79
C ARG A 17 3.77 -4.77 8.07
N LYS A 18 3.64 -3.95 7.02
CA LYS A 18 3.26 -2.54 7.10
C LYS A 18 1.78 -2.28 7.39
N LYS A 19 0.87 -3.20 7.02
CA LYS A 19 -0.57 -2.98 7.21
C LYS A 19 -0.82 -2.63 8.68
N PRO A 20 -1.39 -1.46 8.99
CA PRO A 20 -1.62 -1.08 10.37
C PRO A 20 -2.60 -2.06 11.03
N ILE A 21 -2.48 -2.23 12.33
CA ILE A 21 -3.41 -3.04 13.11
C ILE A 21 -4.35 -2.09 13.83
N LEU A 22 -5.66 -2.29 13.68
CA LEU A 22 -6.62 -1.51 14.45
C LEU A 22 -6.55 -1.93 15.92
N GLU A 23 -6.60 -0.97 16.84
CA GLU A 23 -6.56 -1.26 18.28
C GLU A 23 -7.67 -2.24 18.71
N THR A 24 -8.84 -2.16 18.07
CA THR A 24 -9.96 -3.09 18.28
C THR A 24 -9.60 -4.52 17.88
N GLU A 25 -9.01 -4.71 16.70
CA GLU A 25 -8.59 -6.03 16.20
C GLU A 25 -7.50 -6.65 17.08
N LEU A 26 -6.55 -5.82 17.53
CA LEU A 26 -5.51 -6.25 18.44
C LEU A 26 -6.09 -6.71 19.79
N ASN A 27 -7.04 -5.96 20.35
CA ASN A 27 -7.68 -6.31 21.61
C ASN A 27 -8.48 -7.61 21.51
N GLU A 28 -9.17 -7.84 20.38
CA GLU A 28 -9.85 -9.10 20.09
C GLU A 28 -8.87 -10.26 19.97
N PHE A 29 -7.71 -10.05 19.34
CA PHE A 29 -6.65 -11.06 19.25
C PHE A 29 -6.06 -11.40 20.63
N ILE A 30 -5.81 -10.40 21.48
CA ILE A 30 -5.35 -10.63 22.86
C ILE A 30 -6.36 -11.47 23.64
N LYS A 31 -7.66 -11.16 23.51
CA LYS A 31 -8.72 -11.97 24.11
C LYS A 31 -8.69 -13.40 23.59
N THR A 32 -8.55 -13.56 22.27
CA THR A 32 -8.49 -14.88 21.62
C THR A 32 -7.31 -15.72 22.12
N LEU A 33 -6.13 -15.12 22.34
CA LEU A 33 -4.98 -15.82 22.93
C LEU A 33 -5.24 -16.27 24.37
N LYS A 34 -5.93 -15.44 25.18
CA LYS A 34 -6.31 -15.82 26.56
C LYS A 34 -7.29 -16.99 26.57
N ASP A 35 -8.30 -16.93 25.71
CA ASP A 35 -9.28 -18.01 25.57
C ASP A 35 -8.61 -19.30 25.09
N TYR A 36 -7.65 -19.21 24.16
CA TYR A 36 -6.86 -20.36 23.70
C TYR A 36 -6.06 -21.02 24.82
N LYS A 37 -5.37 -20.23 25.66
CA LYS A 37 -4.65 -20.74 26.84
C LYS A 37 -5.58 -21.53 27.76
N ILE A 38 -6.73 -20.94 28.12
CA ILE A 38 -7.70 -21.57 29.02
C ILE A 38 -8.19 -22.90 28.43
N ASN A 39 -8.50 -22.90 27.13
CA ASN A 39 -8.97 -24.11 26.44
C ASN A 39 -7.89 -25.19 26.37
N LEU A 40 -6.62 -24.82 26.15
CA LEU A 40 -5.50 -25.77 26.21
C LEU A 40 -5.40 -26.38 27.60
N GLU A 41 -5.28 -25.57 28.65
CA GLU A 41 -5.11 -26.02 30.03
C GLU A 41 -6.23 -26.97 30.48
N ASN A 42 -7.47 -26.66 30.11
CA ASN A 42 -8.63 -27.49 30.42
C ASN A 42 -8.65 -28.85 29.70
N ASN A 43 -7.97 -28.96 28.54
CA ASN A 43 -8.00 -30.15 27.70
C ASN A 43 -6.65 -30.90 27.65
N LEU A 44 -5.59 -30.42 28.32
CA LEU A 44 -4.25 -31.04 28.31
C LEU A 44 -4.21 -32.52 28.76
N LYS A 45 -5.19 -32.95 29.57
CA LYS A 45 -5.31 -34.34 30.04
C LYS A 45 -6.13 -35.24 29.10
N ASN A 46 -6.73 -34.65 28.06
CA ASN A 46 -7.54 -35.37 27.08
C ASN A 46 -6.64 -35.89 25.94
N ASN A 47 -7.25 -36.56 24.96
CA ASN A 47 -6.56 -37.03 23.76
C ASN A 47 -6.34 -35.90 22.74
N GLU A 48 -5.50 -36.17 21.74
CA GLU A 48 -5.11 -35.25 20.66
C GLU A 48 -6.33 -34.65 19.95
N ASP A 49 -7.30 -35.49 19.56
CA ASP A 49 -8.57 -35.07 18.94
C ASP A 49 -9.32 -34.02 19.76
N SER A 50 -9.35 -34.18 21.08
CA SER A 50 -10.02 -33.24 21.98
C SER A 50 -9.30 -31.90 22.05
N LEU A 51 -7.98 -31.89 22.02
CA LEU A 51 -7.20 -30.64 21.99
C LEU A 51 -7.36 -29.92 20.65
N VAL A 52 -7.40 -30.67 19.54
CA VAL A 52 -7.67 -30.11 18.22
C VAL A 52 -9.06 -29.48 18.17
N ALA A 53 -10.10 -30.21 18.60
CA ALA A 53 -11.47 -29.72 18.54
C ALA A 53 -11.75 -28.56 19.50
N ASN A 54 -11.28 -28.65 20.76
CA ASN A 54 -11.72 -27.74 21.81
C ASN A 54 -10.78 -26.55 22.02
N ALA A 55 -9.51 -26.63 21.59
CA ALA A 55 -8.56 -25.54 21.73
C ALA A 55 -8.14 -25.00 20.36
N LEU A 56 -7.56 -25.83 19.49
CA LEU A 56 -6.96 -25.38 18.23
C LEU A 56 -8.01 -24.86 17.24
N SER A 57 -9.08 -25.63 16.98
CA SER A 57 -10.19 -25.20 16.13
C SER A 57 -10.80 -23.91 16.67
N LYS A 58 -10.99 -23.83 18.00
CA LYS A 58 -11.62 -22.67 18.62
C LYS A 58 -10.80 -21.40 18.51
N PHE A 59 -9.47 -21.52 18.58
CA PHE A 59 -8.56 -20.41 18.34
C PHE A 59 -8.75 -19.82 16.93
N PHE A 60 -8.72 -20.67 15.89
CA PHE A 60 -8.91 -20.21 14.51
C PHE A 60 -10.34 -19.73 14.23
N GLU A 61 -11.37 -20.35 14.81
CA GLU A 61 -12.76 -19.87 14.71
C GLU A 61 -12.93 -18.47 15.32
N ASN A 62 -12.30 -18.20 16.45
CA ASN A 62 -12.31 -16.87 17.07
C ASN A 62 -11.58 -15.82 16.22
N LEU A 63 -10.63 -16.25 15.38
CA LEU A 63 -10.02 -15.44 14.32
C LEU A 63 -10.85 -15.45 13.00
N SER A 64 -12.10 -15.87 13.09
CA SER A 64 -13.09 -15.93 12.00
C SER A 64 -12.79 -16.92 10.88
N PHE A 65 -11.89 -17.89 11.06
CA PHE A 65 -11.65 -18.93 10.05
C PHE A 65 -12.80 -19.95 10.01
N GLN A 66 -13.01 -20.53 8.82
CA GLN A 66 -13.86 -21.72 8.69
C GLN A 66 -13.01 -22.96 8.96
N CYS A 67 -13.27 -23.62 10.08
CA CYS A 67 -12.53 -24.79 10.53
C CYS A 67 -13.28 -26.08 10.21
N GLU A 68 -12.57 -27.14 9.83
CA GLU A 68 -13.08 -28.51 9.77
C GLU A 68 -12.12 -29.44 10.51
N VAL A 69 -12.59 -30.01 11.62
CA VAL A 69 -11.85 -31.01 12.41
C VAL A 69 -12.02 -32.38 11.77
N LYS A 70 -10.94 -33.15 11.65
CA LYS A 70 -10.93 -34.47 10.98
C LYS A 70 -11.51 -34.39 9.56
N SER A 71 -10.91 -33.56 8.72
CA SER A 71 -11.29 -33.46 7.31
C SER A 71 -10.99 -34.77 6.58
N ILE A 72 -12.02 -35.58 6.33
CA ILE A 72 -11.89 -36.90 5.70
C ILE A 72 -12.17 -36.77 4.20
N HIS A 73 -11.16 -37.05 3.37
CA HIS A 73 -11.40 -37.41 1.98
C HIS A 73 -11.98 -38.82 1.91
N LYS A 74 -13.28 -38.94 1.58
CA LYS A 74 -14.01 -40.19 1.24
C LYS A 74 -13.28 -41.51 1.62
N GLY A 75 -13.22 -41.84 2.91
CA GLY A 75 -12.74 -43.13 3.41
C GLY A 75 -11.26 -43.26 3.81
N ASN A 76 -10.48 -42.17 3.82
CA ASN A 76 -9.06 -42.16 4.16
C ASN A 76 -8.75 -41.48 5.51
N SER A 77 -7.51 -41.61 6.02
CA SER A 77 -7.02 -40.83 7.19
C SER A 77 -7.24 -39.33 6.97
N GLY A 78 -7.91 -38.68 7.93
CA GLY A 78 -8.33 -37.29 7.82
C GLY A 78 -7.29 -36.32 8.37
N ILE A 79 -7.27 -35.11 7.81
CA ILE A 79 -6.46 -34.00 8.33
C ILE A 79 -6.99 -33.61 9.70
N ASP A 80 -6.13 -33.48 10.72
CA ASP A 80 -6.54 -33.13 12.09
C ASP A 80 -7.39 -31.87 12.11
N LEU A 81 -6.90 -30.79 11.48
CA LEU A 81 -7.63 -29.55 11.29
C LEU A 81 -7.35 -28.94 9.93
N ALA A 82 -8.41 -28.63 9.19
CA ALA A 82 -8.36 -27.91 7.92
C ALA A 82 -8.97 -26.51 8.08
N LEU A 83 -8.27 -25.48 7.57
CA LEU A 83 -8.86 -24.16 7.39
C LEU A 83 -9.37 -24.04 5.95
N LYS A 84 -10.65 -23.75 5.80
CA LYS A 84 -11.36 -23.72 4.51
C LYS A 84 -11.71 -22.31 4.06
N LYS A 85 -11.83 -22.18 2.75
CA LYS A 85 -12.44 -21.03 2.08
C LYS A 85 -13.15 -21.52 0.81
N ASP A 86 -14.36 -21.03 0.58
CA ASP A 86 -15.20 -21.43 -0.56
C ASP A 86 -15.37 -22.97 -0.67
N GLY A 87 -15.41 -23.65 0.48
CA GLY A 87 -15.55 -25.11 0.58
C GLY A 87 -14.27 -25.91 0.33
N LEU A 88 -13.15 -25.27 -0.05
CA LEU A 88 -11.86 -25.92 -0.31
C LEU A 88 -10.89 -25.74 0.86
N THR A 89 -10.09 -26.76 1.14
CA THR A 89 -8.99 -26.69 2.11
C THR A 89 -7.91 -25.75 1.58
N GLN A 90 -7.53 -24.75 2.37
CA GLN A 90 -6.42 -23.84 2.05
C GLN A 90 -5.25 -23.96 3.02
N VAL A 91 -5.50 -24.39 4.25
CA VAL A 91 -4.44 -24.68 5.23
C VAL A 91 -4.65 -26.06 5.83
N ILE A 92 -3.59 -26.86 5.82
CA ILE A 92 -3.52 -28.17 6.47
C ILE A 92 -2.82 -27.97 7.80
N ILE A 93 -3.42 -28.44 8.89
CA ILE A 93 -2.81 -28.39 10.22
C ILE A 93 -2.75 -29.81 10.77
N GLU A 94 -1.53 -30.26 11.07
CA GLU A 94 -1.24 -31.52 11.75
C GLU A 94 -0.81 -31.22 13.19
N ALA A 95 -1.46 -31.86 14.15
CA ALA A 95 -1.22 -31.60 15.57
C ALA A 95 -0.71 -32.87 16.26
N LYS A 96 0.38 -32.76 17.03
CA LYS A 96 0.82 -33.85 17.91
C LYS A 96 0.81 -33.43 19.37
N LEU A 97 0.53 -34.37 20.27
CA LEU A 97 0.63 -34.08 21.71
C LEU A 97 2.02 -33.51 22.10
N PRO A 98 2.09 -32.58 23.07
CA PRO A 98 3.35 -32.05 23.57
C PRO A 98 4.31 -33.16 23.99
N ASN A 99 5.59 -33.04 23.61
CA ASN A 99 6.65 -34.03 23.82
C ASN A 99 6.47 -35.38 23.08
N SER A 100 5.58 -35.45 22.09
CA SER A 100 5.46 -36.64 21.25
C SER A 100 6.76 -36.92 20.47
N ARG A 101 7.16 -38.20 20.40
CA ARG A 101 8.33 -38.65 19.60
C ARG A 101 8.09 -38.55 18.09
N GLU A 102 6.82 -38.41 17.71
CA GLU A 102 6.33 -38.28 16.34
C GLU A 102 6.29 -36.81 15.86
N PHE A 103 6.48 -35.85 16.77
CA PHE A 103 6.42 -34.41 16.49
C PHE A 103 7.64 -33.93 15.69
N PHE A 104 7.42 -32.86 14.91
CA PHE A 104 8.45 -32.21 14.12
C PHE A 104 9.36 -31.33 14.99
N SER A 105 10.68 -31.45 14.80
CA SER A 105 11.64 -30.56 15.44
C SER A 105 12.82 -30.24 14.53
N PRO A 106 13.54 -29.12 14.75
CA PRO A 106 14.71 -28.77 13.94
C PRO A 106 15.80 -29.85 13.95
N SER A 107 15.94 -30.59 15.05
CA SER A 107 16.92 -31.69 15.18
C SER A 107 16.42 -33.01 14.57
N LYS A 108 15.11 -33.17 14.37
CA LYS A 108 14.49 -34.37 13.80
C LYS A 108 13.34 -33.99 12.84
N PRO A 109 13.63 -33.38 11.68
CA PRO A 109 12.60 -32.98 10.72
C PRO A 109 11.97 -34.17 9.98
N ASN A 110 12.69 -35.28 9.84
CA ASN A 110 12.15 -36.53 9.30
C ASN A 110 11.35 -37.25 10.41
N CYS A 111 10.06 -36.95 10.50
CA CYS A 111 9.15 -37.48 11.50
C CYS A 111 7.77 -37.79 10.90
N LYS A 112 6.95 -38.54 11.64
CA LYS A 112 5.63 -38.97 11.19
C LYS A 112 4.69 -37.81 10.90
N ALA A 113 4.70 -36.75 11.72
CA ALA A 113 3.88 -35.56 11.47
C ALA A 113 4.16 -34.93 10.09
N LEU A 114 5.43 -34.89 9.66
CA LEU A 114 5.78 -34.43 8.32
C LEU A 114 5.29 -35.41 7.25
N HIS A 115 5.39 -36.73 7.48
CA HIS A 115 4.90 -37.74 6.54
C HIS A 115 3.38 -37.64 6.33
N GLU A 116 2.63 -37.39 7.41
CA GLU A 116 1.18 -37.12 7.39
C GLU A 116 0.86 -35.87 6.55
N CYS A 117 1.54 -34.76 6.80
CA CYS A 117 1.39 -33.55 5.98
C CYS A 117 1.68 -33.77 4.49
N ILE A 118 2.75 -34.51 4.16
CA ILE A 118 3.09 -34.84 2.76
C ILE A 118 1.95 -35.64 2.13
N LEU A 119 1.44 -36.66 2.84
CA LEU A 119 0.33 -37.49 2.34
C LEU A 119 -0.94 -36.66 2.12
N TYR A 120 -1.30 -35.79 3.06
CA TYR A 120 -2.48 -34.92 2.92
C TYR A 120 -2.34 -33.95 1.76
N TYR A 121 -1.16 -33.36 1.59
CA TYR A 121 -0.88 -32.47 0.46
C TYR A 121 -1.05 -33.17 -0.89
N LEU A 122 -0.48 -34.38 -1.04
CA LEU A 122 -0.59 -35.16 -2.28
C LEU A 122 -2.05 -35.58 -2.58
N ARG A 123 -2.85 -35.89 -1.54
CA ARG A 123 -4.28 -36.18 -1.69
C ARG A 123 -5.08 -34.97 -2.16
N GLU A 124 -4.86 -33.80 -1.58
CA GLU A 124 -5.50 -32.54 -2.00
C GLU A 124 -5.12 -32.19 -3.45
N ARG A 125 -3.84 -32.34 -3.82
CA ARG A 125 -3.39 -32.15 -5.20
C ARG A 125 -4.07 -33.12 -6.17
N LYS A 126 -4.21 -34.39 -5.80
CA LYS A 126 -4.94 -35.39 -6.59
C LYS A 126 -6.44 -35.05 -6.73
N ALA A 127 -7.04 -34.47 -5.70
CA ALA A 127 -8.40 -33.94 -5.74
C ALA A 127 -8.53 -32.64 -6.55
N LEU A 128 -7.47 -32.24 -7.26
CA LEU A 128 -7.36 -31.02 -8.07
C LEU A 128 -7.50 -29.73 -7.26
N ASN A 129 -7.22 -29.78 -5.95
CA ASN A 129 -7.16 -28.60 -5.12
C ASN A 129 -5.79 -27.90 -5.26
N SER A 130 -5.78 -26.81 -6.03
CA SER A 130 -4.62 -25.92 -6.20
C SER A 130 -4.63 -24.74 -5.22
N SER A 131 -5.63 -24.66 -4.33
CA SER A 131 -5.90 -23.51 -3.46
C SER A 131 -5.07 -23.49 -2.18
N LEU A 132 -4.36 -24.58 -1.87
CA LEU A 132 -3.52 -24.69 -0.67
C LEU A 132 -2.49 -23.56 -0.61
N LYS A 133 -2.41 -22.91 0.55
CA LYS A 133 -1.52 -21.78 0.85
C LYS A 133 -0.45 -22.17 1.85
N HIS A 134 -0.83 -22.85 2.92
CA HIS A 134 0.08 -23.18 4.02
C HIS A 134 -0.13 -24.60 4.57
N ILE A 135 0.94 -25.15 5.15
CA ILE A 135 0.93 -26.38 5.94
C ILE A 135 1.50 -26.03 7.31
N ILE A 136 0.84 -26.45 8.38
CA ILE A 136 1.22 -26.17 9.76
C ILE A 136 1.41 -27.50 10.51
N ILE A 137 2.52 -27.64 11.22
CA ILE A 137 2.74 -28.71 12.18
C ILE A 137 2.82 -28.07 13.58
N THR A 138 2.03 -28.55 14.54
CA THR A 138 1.97 -27.94 15.87
C THR A 138 1.88 -28.94 17.01
N ASP A 139 2.49 -28.61 18.16
CA ASP A 139 2.26 -29.29 19.43
C ASP A 139 1.39 -28.45 20.38
N PHE A 140 0.56 -27.58 19.79
CA PHE A 140 -0.27 -26.58 20.46
C PHE A 140 0.50 -25.39 21.08
N TYR A 141 1.83 -25.46 21.14
CA TYR A 141 2.68 -24.36 21.60
C TYR A 141 3.66 -23.91 20.51
N SER A 142 4.29 -24.88 19.87
CA SER A 142 5.26 -24.73 18.80
C SER A 142 4.57 -24.85 17.45
N PHE A 143 4.64 -23.84 16.61
CA PHE A 143 4.03 -23.84 15.27
C PHE A 143 5.13 -23.76 14.20
N PHE A 144 5.21 -24.78 13.35
CA PHE A 144 6.03 -24.79 12.15
C PHE A 144 5.15 -24.55 10.94
N ILE A 145 5.35 -23.43 10.24
CA ILE A 145 4.48 -22.97 9.16
C ILE A 145 5.26 -22.96 7.85
N PHE A 146 4.75 -23.69 6.85
CA PHE A 146 5.37 -23.87 5.54
C PHE A 146 4.45 -23.34 4.44
N LYS A 147 5.02 -22.69 3.42
CA LYS A 147 4.28 -22.30 2.21
C LYS A 147 4.00 -23.53 1.34
N ALA A 148 2.81 -23.62 0.77
CA ALA A 148 2.38 -24.75 -0.05
C ALA A 148 3.22 -24.95 -1.32
N ASP A 149 3.81 -23.87 -1.86
CA ASP A 149 4.72 -23.93 -3.01
C ASP A 149 5.98 -24.75 -2.70
N LEU A 150 6.44 -24.73 -1.44
CA LEU A 150 7.58 -25.56 -1.03
C LEU A 150 7.24 -27.05 -1.11
N PHE A 151 6.03 -27.43 -0.70
CA PHE A 151 5.54 -28.81 -0.80
C PHE A 151 5.32 -29.24 -2.27
N GLU A 152 4.95 -28.29 -3.14
CA GLU A 152 4.86 -28.53 -4.57
C GLU A 152 6.23 -28.92 -5.14
N GLU A 153 7.24 -28.08 -4.89
CA GLU A 153 8.59 -28.28 -5.42
C GLU A 153 9.27 -29.53 -4.85
N LEU A 154 9.20 -29.73 -3.52
CA LEU A 154 9.96 -30.80 -2.86
C LEU A 154 9.29 -32.18 -2.98
N PHE A 155 7.96 -32.24 -2.96
CA PHE A 155 7.23 -33.51 -2.85
C PHE A 155 6.39 -33.80 -4.08
N ASN A 156 5.51 -32.90 -4.50
CA ASN A 156 4.63 -33.21 -5.63
C ASN A 156 5.37 -33.27 -6.97
N LYS A 157 6.39 -32.45 -7.21
CA LYS A 157 7.22 -32.51 -8.43
C LYS A 157 8.25 -33.63 -8.39
N SER A 158 8.57 -34.16 -7.20
CA SER A 158 9.52 -35.25 -7.06
C SER A 158 8.96 -36.57 -7.60
N LYS A 159 9.71 -37.18 -8.52
CA LYS A 159 9.37 -38.48 -9.10
C LYS A 159 9.23 -39.58 -8.03
N TYR A 160 10.12 -39.57 -7.03
CA TYR A 160 10.13 -40.59 -5.96
C TYR A 160 8.87 -40.54 -5.09
N PHE A 161 8.44 -39.35 -4.68
CA PHE A 161 7.22 -39.18 -3.88
C PHE A 161 5.96 -39.50 -4.68
N LYS A 162 5.93 -39.13 -5.97
CA LYS A 162 4.84 -39.50 -6.89
C LYS A 162 4.70 -41.00 -7.04
N GLU A 163 5.80 -41.70 -7.34
CA GLU A 163 5.79 -43.17 -7.49
C GLU A 163 5.36 -43.86 -6.18
N ALA A 164 5.86 -43.40 -5.03
CA ALA A 164 5.44 -43.92 -3.72
C ALA A 164 3.93 -43.72 -3.47
N PHE A 165 3.40 -42.56 -3.82
CA PHE A 165 1.98 -42.23 -3.67
C PHE A 165 1.07 -42.99 -4.65
N GLU A 166 1.49 -43.15 -5.91
CA GLU A 166 0.78 -43.97 -6.90
C GLU A 166 0.73 -45.45 -6.48
N ASN A 167 1.85 -45.96 -5.97
CA ASN A 167 1.90 -47.31 -5.41
C ASN A 167 1.01 -47.44 -4.17
N PHE A 168 0.89 -46.42 -3.34
CA PHE A 168 0.01 -46.46 -2.16
C PHE A 168 -1.48 -46.51 -2.56
N GLU A 169 -1.87 -45.75 -3.58
CA GLU A 169 -3.26 -45.68 -4.08
C GLU A 169 -3.65 -46.87 -4.98
N SER A 170 -2.69 -47.58 -5.54
CA SER A 170 -2.95 -48.72 -6.42
C SER A 170 -3.54 -49.90 -5.66
N LYS A 171 -4.73 -50.35 -6.07
CA LYS A 171 -5.41 -51.54 -5.50
C LYS A 171 -4.62 -52.84 -5.66
N ASN A 172 -3.67 -52.88 -6.60
CA ASN A 172 -2.83 -54.05 -6.91
C ASN A 172 -1.43 -53.96 -6.29
N SER A 173 -1.16 -52.92 -5.49
CA SER A 173 0.12 -52.73 -4.80
C SER A 173 0.22 -53.55 -3.51
N LEU A 174 1.46 -53.82 -3.09
CA LEU A 174 1.78 -54.41 -1.79
C LEU A 174 1.34 -53.51 -0.62
N PHE A 175 1.20 -52.19 -0.83
CA PHE A 175 0.80 -51.25 0.22
C PHE A 175 -0.68 -51.33 0.59
N LYS A 176 -1.57 -51.69 -0.36
CA LYS A 176 -3.02 -51.81 -0.14
C LYS A 176 -3.67 -50.64 0.64
N GLY A 177 -3.17 -49.42 0.49
CA GLY A 177 -3.65 -48.25 1.24
C GLY A 177 -3.22 -48.18 2.72
N ASN A 178 -2.24 -48.99 3.16
CA ASN A 178 -1.69 -48.94 4.52
C ASN A 178 -0.81 -47.70 4.71
N THR A 179 -1.22 -46.80 5.60
CA THR A 179 -0.52 -45.55 5.90
C THR A 179 0.87 -45.77 6.48
N ASP A 180 1.09 -46.84 7.25
CA ASP A 180 2.39 -47.12 7.86
C ASP A 180 3.46 -47.47 6.82
N GLU A 181 3.07 -48.10 5.71
CA GLU A 181 4.00 -48.49 4.65
C GLU A 181 4.43 -47.28 3.81
N ILE A 182 3.50 -46.37 3.48
CA ILE A 182 3.86 -45.12 2.78
C ILE A 182 4.72 -44.20 3.66
N TYR A 183 4.49 -44.15 4.98
CA TYR A 183 5.32 -43.36 5.89
C TYR A 183 6.76 -43.90 5.95
N LYS A 184 6.96 -45.23 5.97
CA LYS A 184 8.30 -45.83 5.87
C LYS A 184 9.00 -45.49 4.56
N GLU A 185 8.27 -45.45 3.44
CA GLU A 185 8.85 -45.04 2.16
C GLU A 185 9.23 -43.55 2.15
N PHE A 186 8.36 -42.67 2.67
CA PHE A 186 8.70 -41.26 2.84
C PHE A 186 9.92 -41.07 3.74
N GLU A 187 10.01 -41.81 4.85
CA GLU A 187 11.17 -41.78 5.74
C GLU A 187 12.48 -42.09 4.99
N LYS A 188 12.48 -43.10 4.12
CA LYS A 188 13.64 -43.46 3.29
C LYS A 188 14.00 -42.35 2.29
N ILE A 189 13.02 -41.80 1.58
CA ILE A 189 13.23 -40.76 0.57
C ILE A 189 13.77 -39.47 1.21
N LEU A 190 13.28 -39.11 2.40
CA LEU A 190 13.66 -37.91 3.14
C LEU A 190 15.09 -37.96 3.73
N ASN A 191 15.75 -39.12 3.75
CA ASN A 191 17.12 -39.25 4.24
C ASN A 191 18.19 -38.63 3.30
N GLY A 192 17.79 -38.03 2.16
CA GLY A 192 18.66 -37.22 1.30
C GLY A 192 18.96 -35.80 1.81
N ASP A 193 19.68 -35.01 1.01
CA ASP A 193 20.21 -33.66 1.34
C ASP A 193 19.20 -32.49 1.21
N SER A 194 17.90 -32.76 1.19
CA SER A 194 16.86 -31.73 1.02
C SER A 194 16.74 -30.81 2.24
N THR A 195 16.46 -29.52 2.01
CA THR A 195 16.23 -28.52 3.07
C THR A 195 14.76 -28.06 3.07
N LEU A 196 14.11 -28.09 4.22
CA LEU A 196 12.76 -27.59 4.44
C LEU A 196 12.84 -26.21 5.10
N LYS A 197 12.48 -25.16 4.35
CA LYS A 197 12.43 -23.79 4.85
C LYS A 197 11.04 -23.49 5.42
N GLY A 198 10.96 -23.02 6.65
CA GLY A 198 9.68 -22.70 7.28
C GLY A 198 9.80 -21.72 8.43
N LEU A 199 8.70 -21.04 8.76
CA LEU A 199 8.63 -20.15 9.90
C LEU A 199 8.40 -20.99 11.16
N PHE A 200 9.11 -20.66 12.24
CA PHE A 200 8.90 -21.24 13.56
C PHE A 200 8.37 -20.18 14.52
N VAL A 201 7.26 -20.49 15.20
CA VAL A 201 6.62 -19.64 16.20
C VAL A 201 6.45 -20.43 17.49
N ASP A 202 7.04 -19.93 18.58
CA ASP A 202 6.82 -20.47 19.92
C ASP A 202 5.84 -19.59 20.70
N LEU A 203 4.63 -20.10 20.93
CA LEU A 203 3.60 -19.41 21.70
C LEU A 203 3.76 -19.57 23.20
N LYS A 204 4.58 -20.51 23.68
CA LYS A 204 4.67 -20.80 25.12
C LYS A 204 5.06 -19.57 25.95
N PRO A 205 6.10 -18.78 25.59
CA PRO A 205 6.44 -17.57 26.34
C PRO A 205 5.34 -16.50 26.32
N ILE A 206 4.49 -16.50 25.30
CA ILE A 206 3.41 -15.52 25.10
C ILE A 206 2.21 -15.90 25.97
N LEU A 207 1.84 -17.18 25.99
CA LEU A 207 0.74 -17.67 26.80
C LEU A 207 1.05 -17.61 28.31
N GLU A 208 2.33 -17.67 28.70
CA GLU A 208 2.76 -17.59 30.11
C GLU A 208 2.81 -16.15 30.67
N GLN A 209 2.71 -15.11 29.85
CA GLN A 209 2.76 -13.70 30.28
C GLN A 209 1.37 -13.10 30.58
N ASP A 210 1.23 -12.42 31.73
CA ASP A 210 -0.01 -11.70 32.10
C ASP A 210 -0.22 -10.40 31.32
N LYS A 211 0.87 -9.71 30.97
CA LYS A 211 0.87 -8.48 30.17
C LYS A 211 1.79 -8.66 28.97
N LEU A 212 1.21 -8.60 27.79
CA LEU A 212 1.91 -8.80 26.53
C LEU A 212 2.29 -7.45 25.92
N SER A 213 3.57 -7.27 25.58
CA SER A 213 4.04 -6.10 24.85
C SER A 213 3.59 -6.16 23.39
N PHE A 214 3.10 -5.04 22.86
CA PHE A 214 2.62 -4.94 21.47
C PHE A 214 3.64 -5.44 20.44
N SER A 215 4.93 -5.10 20.60
CA SER A 215 6.01 -5.52 19.70
C SER A 215 6.16 -7.04 19.57
N LYS A 216 5.74 -7.82 20.58
CA LYS A 216 5.74 -9.29 20.52
C LYS A 216 4.44 -9.85 19.93
N LEU A 217 3.34 -9.13 20.06
CA LEU A 217 2.01 -9.54 19.57
C LEU A 217 1.82 -9.22 18.08
N LYS A 218 2.36 -8.11 17.59
CA LYS A 218 2.21 -7.66 16.19
C LYS A 218 2.60 -8.76 15.20
N PRO A 219 3.77 -9.41 15.30
CA PRO A 219 4.13 -10.51 14.40
C PRO A 219 3.13 -11.67 14.46
N LEU A 220 2.70 -12.06 15.65
CA LEU A 220 1.78 -13.18 15.86
C LEU A 220 0.40 -12.89 15.27
N PHE A 221 -0.14 -11.70 15.51
CA PHE A 221 -1.39 -11.24 14.92
C PHE A 221 -1.33 -11.37 13.39
N LYS A 222 -0.24 -10.87 12.80
CA LYS A 222 -0.03 -10.94 11.35
C LYS A 222 0.05 -12.39 10.87
N ILE A 223 0.89 -13.21 11.49
CA ILE A 223 1.11 -14.60 11.08
C ILE A 223 -0.20 -15.42 11.12
N PHE A 224 -1.01 -15.27 12.17
CA PHE A 224 -2.25 -16.04 12.34
C PHE A 224 -3.49 -15.42 11.68
N SER A 225 -3.36 -14.25 11.05
CA SER A 225 -4.45 -13.62 10.31
C SER A 225 -4.80 -14.37 9.01
N LYS A 226 -6.03 -14.19 8.52
CA LYS A 226 -6.45 -14.71 7.20
C LYS A 226 -5.64 -14.11 6.06
N ASP A 227 -5.33 -12.83 6.19
CA ASP A 227 -4.44 -12.07 5.30
C ASP A 227 -3.15 -12.84 5.00
N CYS A 228 -2.56 -13.45 6.03
CA CYS A 228 -1.39 -14.31 5.89
C CYS A 228 -1.76 -15.75 5.49
N LEU A 229 -2.49 -16.47 6.36
CA LEU A 229 -2.66 -17.93 6.24
C LEU A 229 -3.48 -18.34 5.01
N LEU A 230 -4.47 -17.54 4.61
CA LEU A 230 -5.27 -17.76 3.40
C LEU A 230 -4.76 -16.94 2.20
N SER A 231 -3.68 -16.17 2.40
CA SER A 231 -3.16 -15.22 1.40
C SER A 231 -4.24 -14.26 0.90
N GLU A 232 -5.14 -13.83 1.78
CA GLU A 232 -6.19 -12.85 1.47
C GLU A 232 -5.66 -11.43 1.33
N PHE A 233 -4.46 -11.19 1.84
CA PHE A 233 -3.85 -9.89 1.74
C PHE A 233 -3.53 -9.55 0.29
N ASN A 234 -4.34 -8.67 -0.30
CA ASN A 234 -4.07 -8.06 -1.58
C ASN A 234 -3.52 -6.66 -1.34
N PRO A 235 -2.22 -6.42 -1.55
CA PRO A 235 -1.68 -5.09 -1.35
C PRO A 235 -2.11 -4.09 -2.44
N ASN A 236 -2.69 -4.57 -3.56
CA ASN A 236 -3.38 -3.68 -4.51
C ASN A 236 -4.69 -3.10 -3.94
N ASP A 237 -5.26 -3.68 -2.87
CA ASP A 237 -6.43 -3.09 -2.20
C ASP A 237 -6.05 -1.80 -1.46
N ALA A 238 -4.77 -1.58 -1.13
CA ALA A 238 -4.30 -0.29 -0.61
C ALA A 238 -4.39 0.83 -1.67
N ASN A 239 -4.40 0.47 -2.96
CA ASN A 239 -4.70 1.36 -4.09
C ASN A 239 -6.19 1.35 -4.45
N SER A 240 -7.00 0.46 -3.85
CA SER A 240 -8.44 0.49 -4.06
C SER A 240 -9.02 1.73 -3.39
N LEU A 241 -9.98 2.35 -4.09
CA LEU A 241 -10.64 3.55 -3.60
C LEU A 241 -11.25 3.26 -2.22
N ASN A 242 -10.83 4.00 -1.20
CA ASN A 242 -11.48 3.93 0.11
C ASN A 242 -12.94 4.40 -0.06
N ASN A 243 -13.87 3.44 -0.01
CA ASN A 243 -15.28 3.69 -0.31
C ASN A 243 -15.95 4.61 0.72
N ALA A 244 -15.53 4.56 1.98
CA ALA A 244 -16.07 5.44 3.03
C ALA A 244 -15.61 6.88 2.77
N PHE A 245 -14.30 7.08 2.59
CA PHE A 245 -13.71 8.37 2.23
C PHE A 245 -14.36 8.94 0.96
N TYR A 246 -14.37 8.17 -0.13
CA TYR A 246 -14.82 8.66 -1.42
C TYR A 246 -16.30 9.06 -1.44
N LYS A 247 -17.19 8.24 -0.88
CA LYS A 247 -18.63 8.52 -0.89
C LYS A 247 -18.98 9.73 -0.03
N GLU A 248 -18.37 9.85 1.14
CA GLU A 248 -18.61 11.00 2.01
C GLU A 248 -17.96 12.28 1.46
N LEU A 249 -16.78 12.19 0.82
CA LEU A 249 -16.18 13.31 0.12
C LEU A 249 -17.10 13.82 -1.01
N LEU A 250 -17.62 12.93 -1.87
CA LEU A 250 -18.59 13.31 -2.90
C LEU A 250 -19.82 14.01 -2.31
N TYR A 251 -20.34 13.48 -1.20
CA TYR A 251 -21.47 14.08 -0.48
C TYR A 251 -21.18 15.52 -0.03
N ILE A 252 -20.02 15.77 0.60
CA ILE A 252 -19.60 17.12 1.02
C ILE A 252 -19.45 18.06 -0.19
N LEU A 253 -18.90 17.53 -1.30
CA LEU A 253 -18.75 18.28 -2.55
C LEU A 253 -20.09 18.60 -3.22
N GLY A 254 -21.18 17.91 -2.88
CA GLY A 254 -22.47 18.07 -3.56
C GLY A 254 -22.61 17.25 -4.84
N LEU A 255 -21.92 16.12 -4.88
CA LEU A 255 -21.79 15.24 -6.04
C LEU A 255 -22.19 13.81 -5.69
N TYR A 256 -22.53 13.01 -6.71
CA TYR A 256 -22.71 11.56 -6.56
C TYR A 256 -22.36 10.81 -7.85
N GLU A 257 -22.06 9.51 -7.72
CA GLU A 257 -21.90 8.61 -8.86
C GLU A 257 -23.27 8.13 -9.38
N SER A 258 -23.57 8.45 -10.63
CA SER A 258 -24.75 7.99 -11.36
C SER A 258 -24.35 6.96 -12.41
N LYS A 259 -25.16 5.90 -12.57
CA LYS A 259 -24.95 4.88 -13.60
C LYS A 259 -25.80 5.22 -14.82
N GLN A 260 -25.16 5.63 -15.91
CA GLN A 260 -25.80 5.91 -17.19
C GLN A 260 -25.20 5.03 -18.29
N ASN A 261 -26.03 4.26 -19.01
CA ASN A 261 -25.59 3.38 -20.12
C ASN A 261 -24.37 2.50 -19.77
N SER A 262 -24.37 1.90 -18.58
CA SER A 262 -23.27 1.08 -18.03
C SER A 262 -21.96 1.83 -17.73
N LYS A 263 -21.90 3.15 -17.90
CA LYS A 263 -20.80 4.00 -17.44
C LYS A 263 -21.18 4.67 -16.11
N LEU A 264 -20.20 4.81 -15.23
CA LEU A 264 -20.33 5.64 -14.03
C LEU A 264 -19.93 7.07 -14.39
N ILE A 265 -20.78 8.04 -14.07
CA ILE A 265 -20.51 9.46 -14.26
C ILE A 265 -20.78 10.22 -12.97
N ILE A 266 -20.15 11.38 -12.82
CA ILE A 266 -20.39 12.29 -11.69
C ILE A 266 -21.50 13.26 -12.05
N ALA A 267 -22.45 13.43 -11.13
CA ALA A 267 -23.58 14.34 -11.28
C ALA A 267 -23.87 15.10 -9.98
N LYS A 268 -24.63 16.19 -10.10
CA LYS A 268 -25.13 17.02 -8.98
C LYS A 268 -25.99 16.18 -8.02
N SER A 269 -25.67 16.17 -6.73
CA SER A 269 -26.39 15.38 -5.72
C SER A 269 -27.79 15.95 -5.40
N GLU A 270 -28.63 15.16 -4.73
CA GLU A 270 -29.95 15.61 -4.27
C GLU A 270 -29.83 16.77 -3.28
N GLU A 271 -28.84 16.71 -2.38
CA GLU A 271 -28.58 17.77 -1.39
C GLU A 271 -28.23 19.10 -2.07
N SER A 272 -27.50 19.07 -3.18
CA SER A 272 -27.25 20.27 -3.99
C SER A 272 -28.46 20.74 -4.78
N LYS A 273 -29.41 19.85 -5.13
CA LYS A 273 -30.70 20.26 -5.74
C LYS A 273 -31.64 20.88 -4.71
N GLU A 274 -31.56 20.43 -3.47
CA GLU A 274 -32.28 20.99 -2.32
C GLU A 274 -31.61 22.24 -1.75
N GLU A 275 -30.55 22.76 -2.40
CA GLU A 275 -29.79 23.94 -1.98
C GLU A 275 -29.25 23.83 -0.55
N GLN A 276 -28.94 22.61 -0.09
CA GLN A 276 -28.21 22.40 1.16
C GLN A 276 -26.78 22.91 1.03
N GLY A 277 -26.09 23.11 2.15
CA GLY A 277 -24.75 23.72 2.22
C GLY A 277 -23.60 22.85 1.72
N THR A 278 -23.71 22.28 0.52
CA THR A 278 -22.65 21.56 -0.18
C THR A 278 -21.66 22.52 -0.84
N PHE A 279 -20.47 22.05 -1.18
CA PHE A 279 -19.47 22.86 -1.89
C PHE A 279 -19.97 23.28 -3.28
N TYR A 280 -20.67 22.38 -4.00
CA TYR A 280 -21.34 22.70 -5.25
C TYR A 280 -22.31 23.89 -5.08
N THR A 281 -23.19 23.83 -4.07
CA THR A 281 -24.16 24.90 -3.78
C THR A 281 -23.45 26.22 -3.47
N ALA A 282 -22.37 26.18 -2.68
CA ALA A 282 -21.60 27.37 -2.34
C ALA A 282 -21.10 28.11 -3.59
N ILE A 283 -20.57 27.37 -4.57
CA ILE A 283 -20.10 27.93 -5.84
C ILE A 283 -21.29 28.41 -6.68
N ASN A 284 -22.29 27.55 -6.85
CA ASN A 284 -23.44 27.83 -7.72
C ASN A 284 -24.17 29.12 -7.30
N SER A 285 -24.29 29.37 -5.99
CA SER A 285 -24.93 30.56 -5.43
C SER A 285 -24.28 31.90 -5.85
N LYS A 286 -23.04 31.87 -6.35
CA LYS A 286 -22.27 33.04 -6.78
C LYS A 286 -22.22 33.19 -8.29
N LEU A 287 -22.63 32.18 -9.05
CA LEU A 287 -22.70 32.23 -10.50
C LEU A 287 -24.03 32.84 -10.95
N LYS A 288 -24.01 33.57 -12.08
CA LYS A 288 -25.23 34.12 -12.68
C LYS A 288 -26.15 33.03 -13.23
N GLU A 289 -25.55 31.99 -13.79
CA GLU A 289 -26.22 30.83 -14.37
C GLU A 289 -25.46 29.57 -13.94
N GLU A 290 -26.20 28.51 -13.62
CA GLU A 290 -25.62 27.24 -13.23
C GLU A 290 -24.87 26.60 -14.41
N ASN A 291 -23.57 26.40 -14.24
CA ASN A 291 -22.73 25.72 -15.22
C ASN A 291 -21.94 24.60 -14.53
N PHE A 292 -22.43 23.37 -14.64
CA PHE A 292 -21.86 22.20 -13.98
C PHE A 292 -20.36 22.02 -14.27
N GLU A 293 -19.92 22.27 -15.50
CA GLU A 293 -18.51 22.11 -15.88
C GLU A 293 -17.60 23.16 -15.20
N THR A 294 -18.06 24.41 -15.14
CA THR A 294 -17.32 25.49 -14.46
C THR A 294 -17.26 25.24 -12.96
N ILE A 295 -18.37 24.81 -12.36
CA ILE A 295 -18.44 24.46 -10.94
C ILE A 295 -17.50 23.30 -10.63
N LEU A 296 -17.53 22.23 -11.43
CA LEU A 296 -16.67 21.07 -11.23
C LEU A 296 -15.18 21.42 -11.36
N LYS A 297 -14.80 22.29 -12.30
CA LYS A 297 -13.42 22.79 -12.43
C LYS A 297 -12.96 23.55 -11.18
N LEU A 298 -13.79 24.45 -10.65
CA LEU A 298 -13.49 25.18 -9.41
C LEU A 298 -13.43 24.25 -8.19
N LEU A 299 -14.37 23.29 -8.09
CA LEU A 299 -14.38 22.27 -7.03
C LEU A 299 -13.08 21.48 -7.00
N ILE A 300 -12.67 20.91 -8.15
CA ILE A 300 -11.44 20.12 -8.26
C ILE A 300 -10.22 20.98 -7.90
N LEU A 301 -10.13 22.19 -8.44
CA LEU A 301 -9.01 23.10 -8.19
C LEU A 301 -8.84 23.44 -6.70
N TRP A 302 -9.92 23.84 -6.02
CA TRP A 302 -9.84 24.19 -4.60
C TRP A 302 -9.69 22.96 -3.71
N LEU A 303 -10.34 21.84 -4.04
CA LEU A 303 -10.14 20.58 -3.35
C LEU A 303 -8.67 20.12 -3.45
N ASN A 304 -8.04 20.24 -4.63
CA ASN A 304 -6.62 19.92 -4.83
C ASN A 304 -5.74 20.67 -3.83
N ARG A 305 -5.94 21.99 -3.70
CA ARG A 305 -5.18 22.81 -2.76
C ARG A 305 -5.42 22.38 -1.31
N ILE A 306 -6.67 22.14 -0.91
CA ILE A 306 -7.02 21.71 0.45
C ILE A 306 -6.38 20.36 0.80
N LEU A 307 -6.44 19.38 -0.11
CA LEU A 307 -5.80 18.07 0.11
C LEU A 307 -4.28 18.20 0.17
N PHE A 308 -3.69 19.10 -0.62
CA PHE A 308 -2.27 19.40 -0.54
C PHE A 308 -1.88 20.01 0.81
N LEU A 309 -2.71 20.92 1.36
CA LEU A 309 -2.52 21.42 2.72
C LEU A 309 -2.54 20.30 3.74
N LYS A 310 -3.44 19.32 3.57
CA LYS A 310 -3.53 18.19 4.49
C LYS A 310 -2.28 17.30 4.44
N LEU A 311 -1.72 17.06 3.25
CA LEU A 311 -0.44 16.34 3.10
C LEU A 311 0.72 17.09 3.77
N ILE A 312 0.80 18.41 3.61
CA ILE A 312 1.81 19.24 4.26
C ILE A 312 1.63 19.25 5.77
N GLU A 313 0.40 19.38 6.27
CA GLU A 313 0.09 19.27 7.69
C GLU A 313 0.59 17.94 8.26
N SER A 314 0.26 16.82 7.61
CA SER A 314 0.69 15.49 8.03
C SER A 314 2.21 15.36 8.07
N ASN A 315 2.92 15.86 7.04
CA ASN A 315 4.39 15.89 7.03
C ASN A 315 4.95 16.75 8.16
N LEU A 316 4.40 17.94 8.41
CA LEU A 316 4.85 18.81 9.50
C LEU A 316 4.66 18.14 10.86
N VAL A 317 3.48 17.59 11.14
CA VAL A 317 3.22 16.88 12.41
C VAL A 317 4.19 15.71 12.55
N ARG A 318 4.36 14.89 11.50
CA ARG A 318 5.22 13.70 11.54
C ARG A 318 6.70 14.01 11.72
N PHE A 319 7.22 14.95 10.95
CA PHE A 319 8.65 15.25 10.97
C PHE A 319 9.08 15.89 12.30
N ASN A 320 8.16 16.56 13.00
CA ASN A 320 8.46 17.23 14.28
C ASN A 320 7.90 16.50 15.51
N ASP A 321 7.12 15.44 15.32
CA ASP A 321 6.33 14.77 16.37
C ASP A 321 5.47 15.75 17.19
N ASP A 322 4.93 16.80 16.55
CA ASP A 322 4.18 17.87 17.19
C ASP A 322 2.77 18.04 16.59
N LYS A 323 1.75 17.62 17.35
CA LYS A 323 0.34 17.76 16.96
C LYS A 323 -0.15 19.21 16.90
N ASN A 324 0.56 20.16 17.52
CA ASN A 324 0.19 21.58 17.47
C ASN A 324 0.41 22.21 16.08
N LEU A 325 1.23 21.54 15.24
CA LEU A 325 1.43 21.91 13.85
C LEU A 325 0.22 21.59 12.96
N LYS A 326 -0.82 20.93 13.50
CA LYS A 326 -2.12 20.85 12.82
C LYS A 326 -2.70 22.24 12.60
N PHE A 327 -2.89 22.63 11.36
CA PHE A 327 -3.34 23.95 10.94
C PHE A 327 -4.61 23.95 10.09
N LEU A 328 -4.95 22.84 9.43
CA LEU A 328 -6.13 22.67 8.60
C LEU A 328 -7.34 22.26 9.46
N ASN A 329 -7.80 23.20 10.30
CA ASN A 329 -8.94 23.01 11.17
C ASN A 329 -9.72 24.32 11.35
N PHE A 330 -10.99 24.18 11.74
CA PHE A 330 -11.91 25.31 11.85
C PHE A 330 -11.49 26.36 12.89
N LYS A 331 -10.70 25.99 13.91
CA LYS A 331 -10.20 26.93 14.91
C LYS A 331 -9.17 27.90 14.32
N LYS A 332 -8.30 27.44 13.41
CA LYS A 332 -7.27 28.26 12.75
C LYS A 332 -7.75 28.86 11.44
N ILE A 333 -8.67 28.20 10.72
CA ILE A 333 -9.22 28.62 9.44
C ILE A 333 -10.76 28.59 9.55
N PRO A 334 -11.39 29.62 10.12
CA PRO A 334 -12.82 29.63 10.40
C PRO A 334 -13.70 29.91 9.18
N ASP A 335 -13.13 30.45 8.11
CA ASP A 335 -13.87 30.91 6.93
C ASP A 335 -13.06 30.80 5.63
N PHE A 336 -13.74 31.01 4.50
CA PHE A 336 -13.13 30.99 3.18
C PHE A 336 -12.18 32.17 2.92
N ASP A 337 -12.34 33.29 3.62
CA ASP A 337 -11.41 34.43 3.54
C ASP A 337 -10.04 34.05 4.09
N LYS A 338 -10.01 33.41 5.26
CA LYS A 338 -8.77 32.92 5.88
C LYS A 338 -8.14 31.80 5.08
N LEU A 339 -8.94 30.93 4.46
CA LEU A 339 -8.45 29.91 3.54
C LEU A 339 -7.80 30.53 2.28
N SER A 340 -8.42 31.59 1.74
CA SER A 340 -7.88 32.36 0.61
C SER A 340 -6.56 33.06 0.98
N GLU A 341 -6.47 33.67 2.17
CA GLU A 341 -5.22 34.25 2.70
C GLU A 341 -4.11 33.18 2.74
N LEU A 342 -4.41 32.00 3.27
CA LEU A 342 -3.44 30.91 3.36
C LEU A 342 -2.93 30.48 1.96
N PHE A 343 -3.82 30.36 0.97
CA PHE A 343 -3.43 30.02 -0.39
C PHE A 343 -2.51 31.07 -1.01
N PHE A 344 -2.95 32.33 -1.04
CA PHE A 344 -2.35 33.34 -1.94
C PHE A 344 -1.40 34.31 -1.25
N GLU A 345 -1.54 34.53 0.06
CA GLU A 345 -0.71 35.47 0.81
C GLU A 345 0.38 34.78 1.64
N VAL A 346 0.24 33.48 1.89
CA VAL A 346 1.22 32.67 2.62
C VAL A 346 1.91 31.70 1.68
N LEU A 347 1.20 30.70 1.16
CA LEU A 347 1.85 29.57 0.48
C LEU A 347 2.35 29.91 -0.92
N ALA A 348 1.72 30.87 -1.61
CA ALA A 348 2.15 31.40 -2.89
C ALA A 348 3.23 32.50 -2.81
N LYS A 349 3.67 32.90 -1.60
CA LYS A 349 4.65 33.98 -1.41
C LYS A 349 5.87 33.52 -0.63
N GLU A 350 7.05 33.99 -1.02
CA GLU A 350 8.29 33.76 -0.28
C GLU A 350 8.24 34.41 1.10
N LYS A 351 8.88 33.77 2.10
CA LYS A 351 8.88 34.19 3.52
C LYS A 351 9.15 35.69 3.71
N SER A 352 10.12 36.24 2.98
CA SER A 352 10.56 37.65 3.07
C SER A 352 9.51 38.66 2.57
N THR A 353 8.57 38.22 1.73
CA THR A 353 7.55 39.09 1.09
C THR A 353 6.18 39.01 1.76
N ARG A 354 6.01 38.13 2.74
CA ARG A 354 4.73 37.89 3.41
C ARG A 354 4.39 39.02 4.38
N LYS A 355 3.09 39.33 4.46
CA LYS A 355 2.54 40.12 5.56
C LYS A 355 2.57 39.31 6.86
N LYS A 356 2.46 39.98 8.00
CA LYS A 356 2.36 39.32 9.31
C LYS A 356 1.11 38.44 9.33
N SER A 357 1.30 37.12 9.43
CA SER A 357 0.24 36.12 9.51
C SER A 357 0.59 35.09 10.58
N GLU A 358 -0.42 34.50 11.21
CA GLU A 358 -0.24 33.39 12.16
C GLU A 358 0.33 32.14 11.49
N PHE A 359 0.19 32.03 10.16
CA PHE A 359 0.70 30.93 9.34
C PHE A 359 2.11 31.19 8.80
N ALA A 360 2.81 32.23 9.28
CA ALA A 360 4.13 32.59 8.78
C ALA A 360 5.19 31.46 8.94
N TYR A 361 4.95 30.51 9.83
CA TYR A 361 5.81 29.33 10.06
C TYR A 361 5.74 28.29 8.92
N LEU A 362 4.73 28.34 8.05
CA LEU A 362 4.55 27.37 6.97
C LEU A 362 5.53 27.61 5.81
N PRO A 363 5.95 26.58 5.06
CA PRO A 363 6.86 26.72 3.93
C PRO A 363 6.27 27.55 2.78
N TYR A 364 7.12 28.02 1.87
CA TYR A 364 6.71 28.54 0.57
C TYR A 364 6.58 27.38 -0.42
N LEU A 365 5.39 27.13 -0.96
CA LEU A 365 5.12 25.92 -1.76
C LEU A 365 5.36 26.09 -3.25
N ASN A 366 5.87 27.25 -3.67
CA ASN A 366 5.98 27.70 -5.06
C ASN A 366 4.62 27.98 -5.73
N SER A 367 4.73 28.47 -6.97
CA SER A 367 3.69 29.27 -7.58
C SER A 367 2.71 28.43 -8.43
N SER A 368 3.07 27.35 -9.11
CA SER A 368 2.14 26.71 -10.07
C SER A 368 0.84 26.13 -9.45
N LEU A 369 0.89 25.56 -8.22
CA LEU A 369 -0.31 25.02 -7.55
C LEU A 369 -1.14 26.10 -6.84
N PHE A 370 -0.48 27.14 -6.30
CA PHE A 370 -1.10 28.18 -5.49
C PHE A 370 -1.20 29.55 -6.20
N GLU A 371 -0.76 29.65 -7.45
CA GLU A 371 -1.03 30.77 -8.34
C GLU A 371 -2.50 30.76 -8.72
N LYS A 372 -3.08 31.95 -8.82
CA LYS A 372 -4.44 32.12 -9.32
C LYS A 372 -4.50 31.63 -10.76
N GLN A 373 -5.33 30.62 -10.99
CA GLN A 373 -5.62 30.18 -12.36
C GLN A 373 -6.65 31.11 -13.02
N SER A 374 -6.69 31.11 -14.35
CA SER A 374 -7.58 32.01 -15.11
C SER A 374 -9.06 31.86 -14.75
N ILE A 375 -9.51 30.67 -14.36
CA ILE A 375 -10.89 30.41 -13.93
C ILE A 375 -11.22 31.07 -12.59
N GLU A 376 -10.25 31.27 -11.70
CA GLU A 376 -10.47 31.90 -10.40
C GLU A 376 -10.67 33.43 -10.50
N ASN A 377 -10.36 34.01 -11.66
CA ASN A 377 -10.75 35.39 -11.97
C ASN A 377 -12.27 35.52 -12.17
N THR A 378 -12.97 34.40 -12.41
CA THR A 378 -14.44 34.40 -12.53
C THR A 378 -15.13 34.30 -11.17
N LEU A 379 -14.52 33.57 -10.23
CA LEU A 379 -15.02 33.42 -8.87
C LEU A 379 -13.84 33.14 -7.93
N GLU A 380 -13.67 33.98 -6.90
CA GLU A 380 -12.66 33.77 -5.87
C GLU A 380 -13.22 32.93 -4.72
N ILE A 381 -12.40 32.06 -4.11
CA ILE A 381 -12.84 31.20 -3.00
C ILE A 381 -13.32 32.00 -1.78
N SER A 382 -12.71 33.17 -1.52
CA SER A 382 -13.12 34.11 -0.47
C SER A 382 -14.56 34.61 -0.62
N SER A 383 -15.13 34.57 -1.83
CA SER A 383 -16.50 35.05 -2.07
C SER A 383 -17.59 34.06 -1.64
N LEU A 384 -17.23 32.81 -1.31
CA LEU A 384 -18.16 31.76 -0.91
C LEU A 384 -18.83 32.08 0.43
N SER A 385 -20.06 31.57 0.62
CA SER A 385 -20.80 31.80 1.86
C SER A 385 -20.29 30.92 3.01
N ASN A 386 -20.01 31.53 4.15
CA ASN A 386 -19.62 30.83 5.39
C ASN A 386 -20.82 30.29 6.18
N ASP A 387 -22.04 30.74 5.86
CA ASP A 387 -23.25 30.42 6.62
C ASP A 387 -23.93 29.11 6.19
N LEU A 388 -23.41 28.48 5.13
CA LEU A 388 -23.97 27.27 4.55
C LEU A 388 -23.78 26.08 5.49
N LYS A 389 -24.88 25.37 5.77
CA LYS A 389 -24.91 24.19 6.62
C LYS A 389 -25.35 22.95 5.86
N LEU A 390 -24.71 21.83 6.15
CA LEU A 390 -24.99 20.52 5.59
C LEU A 390 -25.30 19.54 6.71
N PHE A 391 -26.24 18.62 6.49
CA PHE A 391 -26.43 17.51 7.43
C PHE A 391 -25.24 16.56 7.38
N TYR A 392 -24.93 15.87 8.48
CA TYR A 392 -23.95 14.79 8.41
C TYR A 392 -24.43 13.67 7.48
N TYR A 393 -23.50 13.12 6.69
CA TYR A 393 -23.76 11.99 5.82
C TYR A 393 -24.33 10.81 6.61
N LYS A 394 -25.30 10.08 6.02
CA LYS A 394 -25.99 8.97 6.69
C LYS A 394 -25.03 7.92 7.27
N ASN A 395 -23.91 7.68 6.58
CA ASN A 395 -22.87 6.74 6.99
C ASN A 395 -21.57 7.48 7.34
N THR A 396 -21.66 8.67 7.94
CA THR A 396 -20.49 9.49 8.24
C THR A 396 -19.45 8.72 9.06
N VAL A 397 -18.18 8.90 8.70
CA VAL A 397 -17.04 8.40 9.49
C VAL A 397 -16.84 9.20 10.78
N LEU A 398 -17.44 10.38 10.89
CA LEU A 398 -17.29 11.26 12.03
C LEU A 398 -18.07 10.75 13.24
N LYS A 399 -17.38 10.62 14.37
CA LYS A 399 -17.94 10.15 15.64
C LYS A 399 -17.92 11.26 16.69
N ASP A 400 -18.89 11.20 17.60
CA ASP A 400 -18.95 12.02 18.80
C ASP A 400 -18.04 11.47 19.92
N ASP A 401 -17.96 12.19 21.04
CA ASP A 401 -17.16 11.79 22.21
C ASP A 401 -17.59 10.44 22.82
N LYS A 402 -18.77 9.93 22.45
CA LYS A 402 -19.31 8.63 22.87
C LYS A 402 -19.10 7.56 21.79
N CYS A 403 -18.25 7.82 20.80
CA CYS A 403 -17.96 6.94 19.67
C CYS A 403 -19.17 6.60 18.79
N LYS A 404 -20.22 7.44 18.77
CA LYS A 404 -21.39 7.28 17.91
C LYS A 404 -21.29 8.22 16.71
N ALA A 405 -21.84 7.82 15.56
CA ALA A 405 -21.88 8.67 14.37
C ALA A 405 -22.53 10.03 14.68
N LYS A 406 -21.87 11.13 14.27
CA LYS A 406 -22.38 12.49 14.45
C LYS A 406 -23.70 12.68 13.70
N LYS A 407 -24.58 13.55 14.22
CA LYS A 407 -25.91 13.86 13.68
C LYS A 407 -26.18 15.35 13.75
N GLY A 408 -27.14 15.82 12.95
CA GLY A 408 -27.50 17.24 12.85
C GLY A 408 -26.83 17.93 11.68
N GLN A 409 -26.72 19.26 11.76
CA GLN A 409 -26.11 20.10 10.74
C GLN A 409 -24.77 20.67 11.23
N VAL A 410 -23.86 20.89 10.29
CA VAL A 410 -22.52 21.45 10.50
C VAL A 410 -22.19 22.42 9.37
N GLY A 411 -21.35 23.42 9.63
CA GLY A 411 -20.89 24.34 8.58
C GLY A 411 -20.04 23.61 7.54
N LEU A 412 -20.13 24.01 6.27
CA LEU A 412 -19.44 23.31 5.17
C LEU A 412 -17.93 23.16 5.41
N LEU A 413 -17.24 24.25 5.77
CA LEU A 413 -15.79 24.24 5.95
C LEU A 413 -15.37 23.44 7.19
N GLU A 414 -16.13 23.58 8.28
CA GLU A 414 -15.95 22.79 9.50
C GLU A 414 -16.09 21.29 9.20
N TYR A 415 -17.14 20.90 8.46
CA TYR A 415 -17.36 19.51 8.07
C TYR A 415 -16.21 18.98 7.23
N LEU A 416 -15.79 19.71 6.19
CA LEU A 416 -14.69 19.27 5.33
C LEU A 416 -13.40 19.05 6.14
N PHE A 417 -13.05 19.94 7.06
CA PHE A 417 -11.83 19.78 7.86
C PHE A 417 -11.92 18.66 8.90
N GLU A 418 -13.06 18.51 9.59
CA GLU A 418 -13.25 17.36 10.50
C GLU A 418 -13.20 16.04 9.75
N PHE A 419 -13.87 15.98 8.58
CA PHE A 419 -13.85 14.83 7.68
C PHE A 419 -12.42 14.47 7.28
N LEU A 420 -11.64 15.42 6.75
CA LEU A 420 -10.25 15.18 6.37
C LEU A 420 -9.37 14.82 7.57
N ASP A 421 -9.60 15.38 8.77
CA ASP A 421 -8.84 14.98 9.96
C ASP A 421 -9.18 13.58 10.43
N SER A 422 -10.33 13.00 10.08
CA SER A 422 -10.68 11.62 10.45
C SER A 422 -9.86 10.54 9.72
N PHE A 423 -9.07 10.93 8.72
CA PHE A 423 -8.16 10.06 7.98
C PHE A 423 -6.69 10.43 8.22
N ASP A 424 -5.81 9.46 8.02
CA ASP A 424 -4.37 9.66 8.05
C ASP A 424 -3.87 9.96 6.63
N PHE A 425 -3.20 11.10 6.46
CA PHE A 425 -2.62 11.57 5.20
C PHE A 425 -1.09 11.54 5.23
N GLY A 426 -0.46 11.00 6.28
CA GLY A 426 0.98 10.74 6.26
C GLY A 426 1.33 9.79 5.12
N SER A 427 2.51 9.93 4.50
CA SER A 427 3.00 8.86 3.62
C SER A 427 3.15 7.56 4.42
N ASP A 428 3.16 6.41 3.74
CA ASP A 428 3.20 5.01 4.23
C ASP A 428 4.31 4.64 5.26
N ASP A 429 4.91 5.62 5.92
CA ASP A 429 5.87 5.51 7.00
C ASP A 429 5.24 5.99 8.31
N GLU A 430 4.58 4.99 8.93
CA GLU A 430 4.54 4.61 10.35
C GLU A 430 4.70 5.71 11.41
N GLN A 431 3.62 6.41 11.77
CA GLN A 431 3.56 7.06 13.10
C GLN A 431 2.79 6.27 14.15
N SER A 432 2.04 5.23 13.78
CA SER A 432 1.46 4.35 14.78
C SER A 432 1.13 2.98 14.19
N GLU A 433 1.95 1.98 14.53
CA GLU A 433 1.65 0.56 14.25
C GLU A 433 0.30 0.10 14.85
N ILE A 434 -0.27 0.90 15.75
CA ILE A 434 -1.67 0.87 16.21
C ILE A 434 -2.36 2.15 15.73
N LEU A 435 -3.25 2.06 14.74
CA LEU A 435 -4.05 3.23 14.37
C LEU A 435 -5.03 3.55 15.49
N SER A 436 -4.98 4.78 16.02
CA SER A 436 -6.13 5.36 16.72
C SER A 436 -7.23 5.60 15.69
N GLN A 437 -8.04 4.59 15.36
CA GLN A 437 -9.24 4.61 14.51
C GLN A 437 -9.17 5.21 13.08
N LYS A 438 -8.11 5.92 12.66
CA LYS A 438 -8.07 6.67 11.39
C LYS A 438 -7.54 5.82 10.24
N GLU A 439 -8.27 5.74 9.13
CA GLU A 439 -7.83 5.02 7.93
C GLU A 439 -6.81 5.83 7.12
N LEU A 440 -5.80 5.17 6.53
CA LEU A 440 -4.75 5.80 5.72
C LEU A 440 -5.27 6.15 4.31
N ILE A 441 -4.92 7.34 3.81
CA ILE A 441 -5.23 7.83 2.47
C ILE A 441 -3.91 8.06 1.72
N SER A 442 -3.57 7.11 0.86
CA SER A 442 -2.36 7.13 0.05
C SER A 442 -2.48 8.07 -1.16
N SER A 443 -1.33 8.34 -1.79
CA SER A 443 -1.26 9.11 -3.04
C SER A 443 -2.05 8.49 -4.19
N SER A 444 -2.11 7.16 -4.23
CA SER A 444 -2.85 6.40 -5.24
C SER A 444 -4.35 6.57 -5.05
N VAL A 445 -4.85 6.50 -3.80
CA VAL A 445 -6.25 6.76 -3.47
C VAL A 445 -6.67 8.16 -3.91
N LEU A 446 -5.86 9.19 -3.62
CA LEU A 446 -6.14 10.56 -4.07
C LEU A 446 -6.21 10.66 -5.59
N GLY A 447 -5.23 10.08 -6.30
CA GLY A 447 -5.26 10.05 -7.76
C GLY A 447 -6.53 9.37 -8.30
N ASN A 448 -6.99 8.29 -7.67
CA ASN A 448 -8.20 7.56 -8.06
C ASN A 448 -9.49 8.36 -7.79
N VAL A 449 -9.54 9.15 -6.72
CA VAL A 449 -10.65 10.08 -6.45
C VAL A 449 -10.75 11.10 -7.58
N PHE A 450 -9.63 11.71 -7.95
CA PHE A 450 -9.62 12.73 -9.00
C PHE A 450 -9.91 12.16 -10.39
N GLU A 451 -9.40 10.97 -10.69
CA GLU A 451 -9.76 10.21 -11.89
C GLU A 451 -11.28 10.08 -12.03
N LYS A 452 -11.95 9.63 -10.97
CA LYS A 452 -13.39 9.46 -10.97
C LYS A 452 -14.14 10.80 -11.08
N LEU A 453 -13.66 11.85 -10.42
CA LEU A 453 -14.19 13.20 -10.56
C LEU A 453 -14.11 13.70 -12.01
N ASN A 454 -13.04 13.36 -12.73
CA ASN A 454 -12.85 13.72 -14.15
C ASN A 454 -13.63 12.85 -15.13
N GLY A 455 -14.03 11.63 -14.76
CA GLY A 455 -14.82 10.70 -15.59
C GLY A 455 -16.27 11.14 -15.89
N TYR A 456 -16.65 12.39 -15.62
CA TYR A 456 -18.03 12.89 -15.72
C TYR A 456 -18.58 13.00 -17.16
N LYS A 457 -17.73 12.93 -18.20
CA LYS A 457 -18.14 12.98 -19.62
C LYS A 457 -17.71 11.77 -20.45
N GLU A 458 -16.51 11.24 -20.21
CA GLU A 458 -15.95 10.12 -20.98
C GLU A 458 -15.41 9.10 -19.98
N GLY A 459 -16.06 7.93 -19.89
CA GLY A 459 -15.62 6.87 -19.00
C GLY A 459 -14.14 6.55 -19.24
N SER A 460 -13.31 6.85 -18.25
CA SER A 460 -11.88 6.51 -18.25
C SER A 460 -11.72 5.02 -18.00
N PHE A 461 -11.06 4.31 -18.92
CA PHE A 461 -10.74 2.90 -18.73
C PHE A 461 -9.45 2.77 -17.93
N TYR A 462 -9.58 2.10 -16.79
CA TYR A 462 -8.49 1.83 -15.87
C TYR A 462 -7.53 0.79 -16.47
N THR A 463 -6.23 1.12 -16.49
CA THR A 463 -5.17 0.13 -16.66
C THR A 463 -4.73 -0.30 -15.26
N PRO A 464 -4.90 -1.59 -14.88
CA PRO A 464 -4.46 -2.06 -13.57
C PRO A 464 -3.01 -1.73 -13.27
N SER A 465 -2.72 -1.26 -12.05
CA SER A 465 -1.37 -0.91 -11.59
C SER A 465 -0.33 -1.94 -11.98
N PHE A 466 -0.57 -3.23 -11.74
CA PHE A 466 0.37 -4.30 -12.12
C PHE A 466 0.67 -4.37 -13.63
N ILE A 467 -0.30 -4.03 -14.50
CA ILE A 467 -0.10 -3.98 -15.96
C ILE A 467 0.78 -2.78 -16.29
N THR A 468 0.45 -1.61 -15.74
CA THR A 468 1.20 -0.37 -15.94
C THR A 468 2.65 -0.52 -15.48
N SER A 469 2.88 -1.01 -14.25
CA SER A 469 4.23 -1.23 -13.72
C SER A 469 5.00 -2.26 -14.55
N TYR A 470 4.36 -3.34 -15.02
CA TYR A 470 4.99 -4.33 -15.89
C TYR A 470 5.41 -3.72 -17.24
N MET A 471 4.52 -3.00 -17.91
CA MET A 471 4.83 -2.34 -19.19
C MET A 471 5.99 -1.35 -19.05
N CYS A 472 5.97 -0.52 -18.00
CA CYS A 472 7.05 0.42 -17.72
C CYS A 472 8.38 -0.32 -17.45
N LYS A 473 8.35 -1.37 -16.61
CA LYS A 473 9.54 -2.13 -16.24
C LYS A 473 10.21 -2.76 -17.45
N GLU A 474 9.48 -3.49 -18.28
CA GLU A 474 10.05 -4.17 -19.46
C GLU A 474 10.58 -3.16 -20.48
N SER A 475 9.82 -2.09 -20.74
CA SER A 475 10.16 -1.10 -21.78
C SER A 475 11.37 -0.24 -21.38
N ILE A 476 11.35 0.32 -20.17
CA ILE A 476 12.40 1.23 -19.69
C ILE A 476 13.69 0.45 -19.47
N THR A 477 13.63 -0.75 -18.88
CA THR A 477 14.81 -1.60 -18.65
C THR A 477 15.53 -1.90 -19.96
N LYS A 478 14.79 -2.26 -21.02
CA LYS A 478 15.37 -2.51 -22.34
C LYS A 478 16.06 -1.27 -22.89
N VAL A 479 15.40 -0.11 -22.86
CA VAL A 479 15.97 1.16 -23.35
C VAL A 479 17.25 1.54 -22.60
N VAL A 480 17.27 1.34 -21.28
CA VAL A 480 18.45 1.58 -20.44
C VAL A 480 19.60 0.66 -20.86
N ILE A 481 19.36 -0.65 -20.97
CA ILE A 481 20.39 -1.61 -21.38
C ILE A 481 20.96 -1.24 -22.76
N ASP A 482 20.10 -0.99 -23.75
CA ASP A 482 20.52 -0.69 -25.12
C ASP A 482 21.36 0.60 -25.18
N LYS A 483 20.92 1.67 -24.50
CA LYS A 483 21.65 2.95 -24.47
C LYS A 483 22.99 2.85 -23.75
N PHE A 484 23.04 2.14 -22.63
CA PHE A 484 24.28 1.97 -21.88
C PHE A 484 25.27 1.08 -22.61
N ASN A 485 24.82 -0.03 -23.22
CA ASN A 485 25.67 -0.87 -24.06
C ASN A 485 26.28 -0.07 -25.21
N ALA A 486 25.48 0.78 -25.87
CA ALA A 486 25.98 1.62 -26.96
C ALA A 486 26.96 2.72 -26.48
N GLN A 487 26.67 3.37 -25.34
CA GLN A 487 27.50 4.47 -24.84
C GLN A 487 28.85 4.00 -24.27
N PHE A 488 28.86 2.84 -23.59
CA PHE A 488 30.03 2.33 -22.87
C PHE A 488 30.68 1.11 -23.54
N ASP A 489 30.23 0.75 -24.76
CA ASP A 489 30.72 -0.40 -25.53
C ASP A 489 30.66 -1.72 -24.72
N LEU A 490 29.46 -2.05 -24.22
CA LEU A 490 29.18 -3.22 -23.39
C LEU A 490 28.22 -4.19 -24.09
N ASP A 491 28.10 -5.42 -23.57
CA ASP A 491 27.12 -6.43 -24.05
C ASP A 491 26.31 -7.06 -22.90
N ALA A 492 25.83 -6.22 -21.97
CA ALA A 492 25.01 -6.69 -20.86
C ALA A 492 23.60 -7.11 -21.35
N LYS A 493 23.07 -8.23 -20.84
CA LYS A 493 21.72 -8.73 -21.19
C LYS A 493 20.64 -8.36 -20.18
N ASN A 494 21.04 -7.94 -18.99
CA ASN A 494 20.14 -7.57 -17.89
C ASN A 494 20.81 -6.52 -16.99
N ILE A 495 20.03 -5.86 -16.12
CA ILE A 495 20.52 -4.81 -15.22
C ILE A 495 21.62 -5.30 -14.28
N ASN A 496 21.56 -6.55 -13.82
CA ASN A 496 22.60 -7.10 -12.93
C ASN A 496 23.96 -7.23 -13.61
N GLU A 497 23.98 -7.68 -14.87
CA GLU A 497 25.19 -7.70 -15.71
C GLU A 497 25.67 -6.29 -16.02
N LEU A 498 24.74 -5.39 -16.31
CA LEU A 498 25.03 -4.00 -16.61
C LEU A 498 25.72 -3.31 -15.42
N ARG A 499 25.14 -3.44 -14.20
CA ARG A 499 25.73 -2.96 -12.94
C ARG A 499 27.16 -3.46 -12.73
N LYS A 500 27.42 -4.74 -13.01
CA LYS A 500 28.77 -5.33 -12.86
C LYS A 500 29.76 -4.72 -13.85
N SER A 501 29.31 -4.48 -15.08
CA SER A 501 30.12 -3.94 -16.17
C SER A 501 30.46 -2.46 -15.96
N LEU A 502 29.52 -1.69 -15.40
CA LEU A 502 29.67 -0.26 -15.13
C LEU A 502 30.49 0.10 -13.89
N ARG A 503 31.04 -0.88 -13.15
CA ARG A 503 31.77 -0.63 -11.89
C ARG A 503 32.96 0.31 -12.02
N LYS A 504 33.56 0.38 -13.22
CA LYS A 504 34.72 1.23 -13.51
C LYS A 504 34.34 2.56 -14.16
N GLU A 505 33.09 2.68 -14.61
CA GLU A 505 32.59 3.87 -15.28
C GLU A 505 32.19 4.94 -14.26
N ASP A 506 32.30 6.20 -14.67
CA ASP A 506 31.93 7.33 -13.81
C ASP A 506 30.41 7.33 -13.53
N LYS A 507 30.03 7.36 -12.25
CA LYS A 507 28.62 7.44 -11.84
C LYS A 507 27.93 8.67 -12.42
N LYS A 508 28.64 9.79 -12.57
CA LYS A 508 28.03 11.02 -13.10
C LYS A 508 27.65 10.84 -14.57
N ALA A 509 28.53 10.30 -15.40
CA ALA A 509 28.21 9.95 -16.78
C ALA A 509 27.03 8.97 -16.90
N GLN A 510 26.93 8.00 -15.99
CA GLN A 510 25.79 7.08 -15.92
C GLN A 510 24.47 7.79 -15.58
N LYS A 511 24.47 8.67 -14.57
CA LYS A 511 23.30 9.51 -14.19
C LYS A 511 22.88 10.43 -15.34
N GLU A 512 23.84 11.08 -16.02
CA GLU A 512 23.59 11.93 -17.19
C GLU A 512 22.95 11.15 -18.35
N LEU A 513 23.43 9.92 -18.62
CA LEU A 513 22.83 9.06 -19.63
C LEU A 513 21.40 8.67 -19.28
N LEU A 514 21.10 8.33 -18.02
CA LEU A 514 19.72 8.08 -17.57
C LEU A 514 18.83 9.31 -17.77
N ASN A 515 19.29 10.50 -17.37
CA ASN A 515 18.53 11.76 -17.52
C ASN A 515 18.27 12.13 -19.00
N SER A 516 19.04 11.56 -19.94
CA SER A 516 18.83 11.74 -21.38
C SER A 516 17.62 10.98 -21.94
N ILE A 517 17.14 9.94 -21.24
CA ILE A 517 16.05 9.08 -21.70
C ILE A 517 14.73 9.85 -21.66
N LYS A 518 13.93 9.84 -22.74
CA LYS A 518 12.65 10.53 -22.80
C LYS A 518 11.51 9.52 -22.85
N ILE A 519 10.57 9.65 -21.91
CA ILE A 519 9.38 8.81 -21.76
C ILE A 519 8.17 9.72 -21.98
N CYS A 520 7.36 9.41 -22.98
CA CYS A 520 6.22 10.25 -23.37
C CYS A 520 4.92 9.45 -23.33
N ASP A 521 3.91 9.98 -22.64
CA ASP A 521 2.54 9.50 -22.67
C ASP A 521 1.63 10.50 -23.43
N PRO A 522 1.25 10.21 -24.69
CA PRO A 522 0.49 11.13 -25.54
C PRO A 522 -1.02 11.18 -25.23
N ALA A 523 -1.49 10.41 -24.25
CA ALA A 523 -2.87 10.41 -23.77
C ALA A 523 -2.87 10.19 -22.25
N VAL A 524 -2.17 11.08 -21.54
CA VAL A 524 -1.68 10.84 -20.18
C VAL A 524 -2.78 10.63 -19.15
N GLY A 525 -3.99 11.13 -19.40
CA GLY A 525 -5.13 10.96 -18.50
C GLY A 525 -4.78 11.46 -17.11
N SER A 526 -4.86 10.57 -16.12
CA SER A 526 -4.54 10.88 -14.72
C SER A 526 -3.06 10.79 -14.34
N GLY A 527 -2.19 10.42 -15.28
CA GLY A 527 -0.76 10.33 -15.03
C GLY A 527 -0.32 9.08 -14.31
N HIS A 528 -1.17 8.05 -14.19
CA HIS A 528 -0.79 6.79 -13.54
C HIS A 528 0.45 6.16 -14.19
N PHE A 529 0.50 6.13 -15.52
CA PHE A 529 1.63 5.60 -16.28
C PHE A 529 2.94 6.33 -15.98
N LEU A 530 2.90 7.67 -15.91
CA LEU A 530 4.08 8.47 -15.60
C LEU A 530 4.58 8.24 -14.16
N VAL A 531 3.69 8.01 -13.19
CA VAL A 531 4.09 7.65 -11.83
C VAL A 531 4.74 6.25 -11.79
N SER A 532 4.18 5.26 -12.49
CA SER A 532 4.82 3.94 -12.60
C SER A 532 6.19 4.04 -13.29
N ALA A 533 6.32 4.88 -14.33
CA ALA A 533 7.61 5.13 -14.99
C ALA A 533 8.63 5.79 -14.06
N LEU A 534 8.21 6.78 -13.25
CA LEU A 534 9.03 7.40 -12.20
C LEU A 534 9.59 6.36 -11.23
N ASN A 535 8.73 5.48 -10.73
CA ASN A 535 9.11 4.44 -9.78
C ASN A 535 10.10 3.43 -10.41
N VAL A 536 9.85 2.99 -11.65
CA VAL A 536 10.77 2.11 -12.37
C VAL A 536 12.13 2.76 -12.58
N MET A 537 12.18 4.05 -12.95
CA MET A 537 13.44 4.78 -13.07
C MET A 537 14.20 4.80 -11.74
N LEU A 538 13.53 5.03 -10.61
CA LEU A 538 14.17 4.98 -9.28
C LEU A 538 14.70 3.59 -8.92
N SER A 539 13.95 2.53 -9.26
CA SER A 539 14.43 1.14 -9.13
C SER A 539 15.71 0.93 -9.93
N ILE A 540 15.81 1.48 -11.15
CA ILE A 540 17.01 1.37 -11.97
C ILE A 540 18.18 2.13 -11.35
N TYR A 541 17.95 3.32 -10.76
CA TYR A 541 18.97 4.05 -10.00
C TYR A 541 19.53 3.21 -8.83
N ASP A 542 18.67 2.52 -8.09
CA ASP A 542 19.05 1.63 -6.99
C ASP A 542 19.81 0.39 -7.49
N GLU A 543 19.26 -0.30 -8.49
CA GLU A 543 19.81 -1.53 -9.05
C GLU A 543 21.20 -1.30 -9.66
N LEU A 544 21.42 -0.14 -10.30
CA LEU A 544 22.72 0.29 -10.82
C LEU A 544 23.64 0.89 -9.75
N ASN A 545 23.19 1.01 -8.50
CA ASN A 545 23.95 1.56 -7.37
C ASN A 545 24.41 3.00 -7.62
N LEU A 546 23.52 3.82 -8.18
CA LEU A 546 23.78 5.22 -8.51
C LEU A 546 23.48 6.16 -7.35
N PHE A 547 22.76 5.72 -6.33
CA PHE A 547 22.66 6.46 -5.07
C PHE A 547 24.03 6.56 -4.37
N ASP A 548 24.24 7.68 -3.70
CA ASP A 548 25.43 8.02 -2.92
C ASP A 548 25.24 7.57 -1.46
N GLU A 549 24.02 7.70 -0.93
CA GLU A 549 23.65 7.13 0.36
C GLU A 549 23.31 5.64 0.26
N GLU A 550 23.58 4.93 1.35
CA GLU A 550 23.32 3.49 1.42
C GLU A 550 21.98 3.18 2.06
N PHE A 551 21.05 2.73 1.22
CA PHE A 551 19.74 2.18 1.55
C PHE A 551 19.36 1.12 0.50
N TYR A 552 18.23 0.46 0.71
CA TYR A 552 17.65 -0.46 -0.28
C TYR A 552 16.29 0.09 -0.68
N LEU A 553 16.06 0.21 -1.98
CA LEU A 553 14.80 0.65 -2.55
C LEU A 553 14.04 -0.56 -3.11
N GLU A 554 12.77 -0.66 -2.77
CA GLU A 554 11.87 -1.62 -3.40
C GLU A 554 10.63 -0.90 -3.91
N VAL A 555 10.30 -1.11 -5.19
CA VAL A 555 9.00 -0.70 -5.74
C VAL A 555 8.07 -1.87 -5.64
N GLN A 556 6.99 -1.73 -4.87
CA GLN A 556 5.88 -2.65 -4.90
C GLN A 556 4.60 -1.82 -5.10
N ASN A 557 3.57 -2.32 -5.79
CA ASN A 557 2.29 -1.62 -6.09
C ASN A 557 2.33 -0.09 -6.35
N ASP A 558 3.29 0.37 -7.15
CA ASP A 558 3.54 1.80 -7.44
C ASP A 558 3.86 2.69 -6.22
N GLU A 559 4.33 2.09 -5.13
CA GLU A 559 4.84 2.77 -3.93
C GLU A 559 6.32 2.41 -3.70
N ILE A 560 7.07 3.37 -3.18
CA ILE A 560 8.50 3.22 -2.92
C ILE A 560 8.71 2.91 -1.45
N LEU A 561 9.40 1.81 -1.18
CA LEU A 561 9.78 1.38 0.16
C LEU A 561 11.29 1.50 0.31
N ILE A 562 11.74 2.19 1.35
CA ILE A 562 13.16 2.34 1.65
C ILE A 562 13.52 1.65 2.97
N THR A 563 14.59 0.84 2.94
CA THR A 563 15.06 0.10 4.12
C THR A 563 16.55 0.22 4.33
N GLY A 564 16.98 0.06 5.59
CA GLY A 564 18.37 -0.07 5.99
C GLY A 564 18.89 -1.51 5.82
N ARG A 565 20.17 -1.72 6.18
CA ARG A 565 20.86 -3.02 6.07
C ARG A 565 20.21 -4.16 6.84
N LYS A 566 19.45 -3.88 7.90
CA LYS A 566 18.77 -4.91 8.71
C LYS A 566 17.30 -5.08 8.29
N GLY A 567 16.91 -4.50 7.14
CA GLY A 567 15.55 -4.51 6.63
C GLY A 567 14.57 -3.75 7.53
N GLU A 568 15.06 -2.79 8.31
CA GLU A 568 14.29 -1.78 9.01
C GLU A 568 13.89 -0.66 8.04
N PHE A 569 12.67 -0.14 8.14
CA PHE A 569 12.28 1.03 7.36
C PHE A 569 13.02 2.27 7.85
N ILE A 570 13.30 3.18 6.92
CA ILE A 570 13.97 4.44 7.23
C ILE A 570 12.90 5.51 7.38
N GLU A 571 12.73 6.03 8.59
CA GLU A 571 11.82 7.15 8.86
C GLU A 571 12.58 8.48 8.75
N TYR A 572 11.93 9.48 8.15
CA TYR A 572 12.45 10.84 8.10
C TYR A 572 11.85 11.71 9.22
N LYS A 573 12.74 12.32 10.01
CA LYS A 573 12.41 13.34 11.03
C LYS A 573 13.08 14.66 10.68
N ARG A 574 12.62 15.74 11.32
CA ARG A 574 13.32 17.03 11.27
C ARG A 574 14.74 16.81 11.77
N PRO A 575 15.76 17.03 10.92
CA PRO A 575 17.14 16.73 11.29
C PRO A 575 17.62 17.70 12.37
N SER A 576 18.46 17.20 13.27
CA SER A 576 19.21 18.05 14.20
C SER A 576 20.57 18.47 13.63
N THR A 577 21.06 17.77 12.61
CA THR A 577 22.35 18.07 11.97
C THR A 577 22.29 17.81 10.47
N PRO A 578 23.10 18.51 9.64
CA PRO A 578 23.12 18.28 8.20
C PRO A 578 23.64 16.88 7.79
N LYS A 579 24.29 16.17 8.72
CA LYS A 579 24.87 14.83 8.49
C LYS A 579 23.95 13.70 8.91
N ASP A 580 22.71 14.00 9.28
CA ASP A 580 21.73 12.98 9.60
C ASP A 580 21.51 12.07 8.37
N LYS A 581 21.63 10.74 8.57
CA LYS A 581 21.59 9.79 7.45
C LYS A 581 20.21 9.73 6.80
N ALA A 582 19.14 9.74 7.58
CA ALA A 582 17.79 9.74 7.04
C ALA A 582 17.53 11.04 6.25
N HIS A 583 18.08 12.16 6.70
CA HIS A 583 18.03 13.42 5.97
C HIS A 583 18.77 13.40 4.63
N LEU A 584 19.99 12.86 4.58
CA LEU A 584 20.75 12.74 3.33
C LEU A 584 20.03 11.83 2.32
N ILE A 585 19.49 10.70 2.78
CA ILE A 585 18.68 9.79 1.95
C ILE A 585 17.44 10.51 1.42
N GLN A 586 16.73 11.24 2.29
CA GLN A 586 15.54 12.01 1.93
C GLN A 586 15.84 13.06 0.85
N GLN A 587 16.95 13.80 1.01
CA GLN A 587 17.43 14.77 0.02
C GLN A 587 17.74 14.11 -1.32
N GLU A 588 18.50 13.00 -1.30
CA GLU A 588 18.91 12.31 -2.51
C GLU A 588 17.72 11.75 -3.29
N LEU A 589 16.75 11.13 -2.58
CA LEU A 589 15.51 10.64 -3.19
C LEU A 589 14.68 11.77 -3.79
N PHE A 590 14.54 12.89 -3.08
CA PHE A 590 13.84 14.06 -3.59
C PHE A 590 14.48 14.60 -4.87
N HIS A 591 15.80 14.80 -4.87
CA HIS A 591 16.51 15.33 -6.02
C HIS A 591 16.47 14.38 -7.21
N THR A 592 16.65 13.09 -6.99
CA THR A 592 16.56 12.08 -8.06
C THR A 592 15.15 12.03 -8.65
N LYS A 593 14.10 12.04 -7.80
CA LYS A 593 12.71 12.14 -8.28
C LYS A 593 12.47 13.38 -9.11
N LYS A 594 12.92 14.53 -8.61
CA LYS A 594 12.80 15.82 -9.30
C LYS A 594 13.47 15.76 -10.67
N ASP A 595 14.70 15.25 -10.73
CA ASP A 595 15.45 15.13 -11.99
C ASP A 595 14.73 14.22 -12.99
N ILE A 596 14.16 13.09 -12.52
CA ILE A 596 13.37 12.20 -13.38
C ILE A 596 12.12 12.91 -13.91
N ILE A 597 11.37 13.60 -13.04
CA ILE A 597 10.15 14.33 -13.43
C ILE A 597 10.46 15.43 -14.44
N GLU A 598 11.53 16.21 -14.23
CA GLU A 598 11.90 17.35 -15.07
C GLU A 598 12.56 16.92 -16.39
N ASN A 599 13.33 15.83 -16.41
CA ASN A 599 14.12 15.47 -17.59
C ASN A 599 13.53 14.31 -18.37
N ASN A 600 12.88 13.34 -17.73
CA ASN A 600 12.50 12.08 -18.36
C ASN A 600 11.02 12.00 -18.72
N LEU A 601 10.12 12.60 -17.94
CA LEU A 601 8.68 12.35 -18.06
C LEU A 601 7.95 13.45 -18.83
N PHE A 602 7.23 13.08 -19.88
CA PHE A 602 6.46 13.97 -20.75
C PHE A 602 5.04 13.43 -20.92
N GLY A 603 4.06 14.33 -20.98
CA GLY A 603 2.65 13.94 -21.09
C GLY A 603 1.82 14.94 -21.89
N VAL A 604 0.86 14.43 -22.66
CA VAL A 604 -0.12 15.25 -23.39
C VAL A 604 -1.52 14.70 -23.14
N ASP A 605 -2.49 15.57 -22.88
CA ASP A 605 -3.91 15.21 -22.86
C ASP A 605 -4.78 16.31 -23.48
N ILE A 606 -5.86 15.94 -24.15
CA ILE A 606 -6.81 16.90 -24.73
C ILE A 606 -7.67 17.57 -23.65
N ASN A 607 -7.88 16.89 -22.52
CA ASN A 607 -8.63 17.42 -21.39
C ASN A 607 -7.69 18.18 -20.45
N PRO A 608 -7.89 19.50 -20.24
CA PRO A 608 -7.06 20.28 -19.33
C PRO A 608 -7.11 19.75 -17.89
N ASN A 609 -8.24 19.17 -17.45
CA ASN A 609 -8.34 18.63 -16.10
C ASN A 609 -7.47 17.38 -15.92
N SER A 610 -7.31 16.56 -16.96
CA SER A 610 -6.42 15.38 -16.93
C SER A 610 -4.97 15.82 -16.73
N CYS A 611 -4.54 16.87 -17.41
CA CYS A 611 -3.22 17.47 -17.22
C CYS A 611 -3.00 17.94 -15.77
N GLU A 612 -3.98 18.63 -15.17
CA GLU A 612 -3.87 19.10 -13.78
C GLU A 612 -3.79 17.95 -12.77
N ILE A 613 -4.56 16.86 -12.97
CA ILE A 613 -4.45 15.65 -12.13
C ILE A 613 -3.08 15.01 -12.28
N THR A 614 -2.58 14.88 -13.50
CA THR A 614 -1.26 14.30 -13.77
C THR A 614 -0.17 15.07 -13.02
N LYS A 615 -0.18 16.40 -13.11
CA LYS A 615 0.75 17.27 -12.37
C LYS A 615 0.62 17.07 -10.86
N LEU A 616 -0.61 17.04 -10.35
CA LEU A 616 -0.88 16.79 -8.93
C LEU A 616 -0.30 15.45 -8.47
N ARG A 617 -0.48 14.38 -9.26
CA ARG A 617 0.01 13.05 -8.90
C ARG A 617 1.54 13.01 -8.79
N LEU A 618 2.23 13.64 -9.74
CA LEU A 618 3.69 13.78 -9.72
C LEU A 618 4.16 14.66 -8.53
N TRP A 619 3.43 15.73 -8.21
CA TRP A 619 3.73 16.55 -7.03
C TRP A 619 3.55 15.79 -5.72
N ILE A 620 2.48 15.01 -5.57
CA ILE A 620 2.27 14.17 -4.38
C ILE A 620 3.41 13.16 -4.25
N GLU A 621 3.83 12.52 -5.34
CA GLU A 621 4.92 11.55 -5.33
C GLU A 621 6.26 12.18 -4.89
N LEU A 622 6.49 13.43 -5.27
CA LEU A 622 7.67 14.19 -4.85
C LEU A 622 7.57 14.63 -3.38
N LEU A 623 6.38 15.08 -2.92
CA LEU A 623 6.15 15.51 -1.55
C LEU A 623 6.44 14.42 -0.51
N LYS A 624 6.23 13.15 -0.86
CA LYS A 624 6.57 12.01 0.02
C LYS A 624 8.01 12.09 0.52
N HIS A 625 8.93 12.63 -0.29
CA HIS A 625 10.34 12.77 0.02
C HIS A 625 10.75 14.23 0.31
N SER A 626 9.80 15.11 0.61
CA SER A 626 10.14 16.48 1.03
C SER A 626 11.03 16.48 2.28
N PHE A 627 11.95 17.45 2.37
CA PHE A 627 12.96 17.54 3.42
C PHE A 627 13.14 18.99 3.89
N TYR A 628 13.82 19.22 5.02
CA TYR A 628 14.10 20.57 5.52
C TYR A 628 15.34 21.16 4.83
N GLN A 629 15.21 22.29 4.14
CA GLN A 629 16.35 22.99 3.52
C GLN A 629 17.22 23.67 4.57
N SER A 630 16.58 24.30 5.54
CA SER A 630 17.19 24.79 6.77
C SER A 630 16.32 24.36 7.95
N PHE A 631 16.97 24.12 9.08
CA PHE A 631 16.33 23.75 10.34
C PHE A 631 16.86 24.61 11.50
N ASP A 632 17.58 25.69 11.19
CA ASP A 632 18.15 26.63 12.17
C ASP A 632 17.09 27.52 12.83
N ASP A 633 16.00 27.80 12.10
CA ASP A 633 14.86 28.57 12.61
C ASP A 633 13.81 27.62 13.18
N GLU A 634 13.67 27.59 14.51
CA GLU A 634 12.64 26.80 15.17
C GLU A 634 11.22 27.28 14.83
N ASN A 635 11.04 28.54 14.42
CA ASN A 635 9.74 29.15 14.15
C ASN A 635 9.33 29.11 12.67
N TYR A 636 10.18 28.57 11.79
CA TYR A 636 9.88 28.46 10.36
C TYR A 636 10.25 27.08 9.83
N HIS A 637 9.28 26.42 9.21
CA HIS A 637 9.47 25.09 8.65
C HIS A 637 9.84 25.19 7.17
N ASP A 638 11.13 25.35 6.90
CA ASP A 638 11.67 25.53 5.55
C ASP A 638 11.75 24.21 4.77
N LEU A 639 10.59 23.60 4.49
CA LEU A 639 10.54 22.40 3.67
C LEU A 639 10.92 22.72 2.22
N LYS A 640 11.68 21.82 1.58
CA LYS A 640 11.89 21.85 0.14
C LYS A 640 10.57 21.52 -0.53
N THR A 641 10.13 22.45 -1.36
CA THR A 641 8.85 22.36 -2.06
C THR A 641 9.05 22.08 -3.54
N LEU A 642 7.93 22.03 -4.26
CA LEU A 642 7.80 21.40 -5.57
C LEU A 642 8.68 22.07 -6.65
N PRO A 643 8.90 21.41 -7.80
CA PRO A 643 9.36 22.04 -9.03
C PRO A 643 8.19 22.59 -9.85
N ASN A 644 8.50 23.38 -10.87
CA ASN A 644 7.54 23.79 -11.90
C ASN A 644 7.36 22.66 -12.93
N ILE A 645 6.32 21.83 -12.76
CA ILE A 645 6.03 20.67 -13.64
C ILE A 645 5.28 21.09 -14.93
N ASP A 646 4.83 22.35 -15.04
CA ASP A 646 4.03 22.83 -16.19
C ASP A 646 4.77 22.72 -17.54
N ILE A 647 6.09 22.56 -17.51
CA ILE A 647 6.92 22.49 -18.72
C ILE A 647 6.69 21.19 -19.49
N ASN A 648 6.49 20.04 -18.83
CA ASN A 648 6.48 18.73 -19.49
C ASN A 648 5.09 18.10 -19.69
N ILE A 649 4.07 18.58 -18.97
CA ILE A 649 2.69 18.13 -19.12
C ILE A 649 1.89 19.20 -19.86
N LYS A 650 1.40 18.89 -21.06
CA LYS A 650 0.73 19.86 -21.96
C LYS A 650 -0.70 19.47 -22.28
N CYS A 651 -1.59 20.46 -22.22
CA CYS A 651 -2.93 20.32 -22.77
C CYS A 651 -2.87 20.48 -24.30
N GLY A 652 -3.34 19.49 -25.05
CA GLY A 652 -3.31 19.50 -26.50
C GLY A 652 -3.84 18.21 -27.12
N ASN A 653 -4.12 18.26 -28.42
CA ASN A 653 -4.50 17.08 -29.18
C ASN A 653 -3.24 16.42 -29.75
N SER A 654 -2.85 15.27 -29.21
CA SER A 654 -1.65 14.53 -29.63
C SER A 654 -1.69 14.00 -31.07
N LEU A 655 -2.86 14.02 -31.73
CA LEU A 655 -3.03 13.69 -33.14
C LEU A 655 -2.80 14.89 -34.08
N VAL A 656 -2.74 16.11 -33.56
CA VAL A 656 -2.61 17.34 -34.34
C VAL A 656 -1.25 17.97 -34.09
N SER A 657 -0.40 17.97 -35.11
CA SER A 657 0.91 18.62 -35.04
C SER A 657 0.83 20.05 -35.59
N TYR A 658 1.35 21.01 -34.82
CA TYR A 658 1.55 22.39 -35.28
C TYR A 658 2.73 22.50 -36.26
N PHE A 659 3.68 21.57 -36.16
CA PHE A 659 4.88 21.49 -37.01
C PHE A 659 4.79 20.31 -37.96
N GLU A 660 5.30 20.44 -39.18
CA GLU A 660 5.39 19.31 -40.10
C GLU A 660 6.35 18.25 -39.54
N THR A 661 5.89 17.01 -39.43
CA THR A 661 6.64 15.89 -38.82
C THR A 661 7.92 15.51 -39.57
N GLY A 662 8.12 16.04 -40.79
CA GLY A 662 9.33 15.87 -41.60
C GLY A 662 10.31 17.05 -41.55
N LYS A 663 10.03 18.10 -40.78
CA LYS A 663 10.89 19.29 -40.70
C LYS A 663 11.46 19.47 -39.30
N SER A 664 12.73 19.88 -39.25
CA SER A 664 13.39 20.25 -38.00
C SER A 664 12.67 21.42 -37.33
N LEU A 665 12.61 21.46 -36.00
CA LEU A 665 12.07 22.61 -35.25
C LEU A 665 12.83 23.91 -35.57
N ASN A 666 14.10 23.85 -35.99
CA ASN A 666 14.87 25.01 -36.44
C ASN A 666 14.33 25.64 -37.75
N HIS A 667 13.39 24.98 -38.42
CA HIS A 667 12.71 25.52 -39.59
C HIS A 667 11.69 26.61 -39.24
N TYR A 668 11.21 26.63 -37.98
CA TYR A 668 10.08 27.43 -37.53
C TYR A 668 10.47 28.54 -36.56
#